data_AF-A0A0F9N3E8-F1
#
_entry.id   AF-A0A0F9N3E8-F1
#
_cell.length_a   1.000
_cell.length_b   1.000
_cell.length_c   1.000
_cell.angle_alpha   90.00
_cell.angle_beta   90.00
_cell.angle_gamma   90.00
#
_symmetry.space_group_name_H-M   'P 1'
#
loop_
_entity.id
_entity.type
_entity.pdbx_description
1 polymer ?
#
loop_
_entity_poly.entity_id
_entity_poly.type
_entity_poly.pdbx_seq_one_letter_code
_entity_poly.pdbx_strand_id
1 'polypeptide(L)'
;MSLESLKLPFYVTTSEHDPVADFFDPVLERAQQYDIAVGYFSSAWLRDAAHGMASFALNGGKARWVISPEISVEDFKSLQVDGQLSGERVQDFISRSYEDLYEHLTQQTREALGWLLHDGVLTFKVGIPKNRLSGIMHAKQGLFTDEFGNRVGFQGSYNLTGGAGTNWEAFSVFCDWTSNESLERNNRIAGSFDRMWRGLDPNLALFDPTTADLERFVSAARDSSRHYELFPPEKPSSPRVPEHFLTNGRLRGYQEEGIRKWFKNNGRGILHMATGTGKTVTALTAVTRLNDFVAQKNGQLCIVITVPYQHLAEQWAREAGEFGFEPVLCYGGVGRWMEECQRRLNELRSKATQHVMLIAVNASMADKPFQSVLGSFNGNILFVGDEAHNLGAPSNLQALPESAAFRLGLTATPDRYGDEEGTEGLKKYFGEIVLDYGLDKAISGGHLCRYLYYPILVHLDEDEQDEYAELSTRIGRLFGQAAKPDSDKGEQLNRLLIKRARLVGKARNKLPELIKLLKQQGEVSHTLIYCGDSKEDGQRYIDTALARVGGELGLRASPFTSEENNDERSRLLQQFAAGDIQALLAIRCLDEGVDVPMTRTAYILASSANPKEFVQRRGRVLRRSEGKNRAYIYDFIVVPDLEKLSDQAPSNVERSLMKRELARFNEFATLAENHGEALSAITEIKKSLNLLDH
;
A
#
# COMPACT_ATOMS: atom_id res chain seq x y z
N MET A 1 19.09 -8.05 -22.36
CA MET A 1 18.93 -6.61 -22.70
C MET A 1 20.24 -5.90 -22.38
N SER A 2 20.75 -5.05 -23.26
CA SER A 2 22.09 -4.45 -23.11
C SER A 2 22.13 -3.32 -22.08
N LEU A 3 23.22 -3.23 -21.31
CA LEU A 3 23.52 -2.08 -20.45
C LEU A 3 23.67 -0.77 -21.25
N GLU A 4 24.07 -0.86 -22.52
CA GLU A 4 24.21 0.29 -23.42
C GLU A 4 22.86 1.02 -23.67
N SER A 5 21.75 0.31 -23.49
CA SER A 5 20.41 0.89 -23.63
C SER A 5 20.03 1.85 -22.48
N LEU A 6 20.80 1.87 -21.39
CA LEU A 6 20.52 2.69 -20.22
C LEU A 6 21.05 4.11 -20.37
N LYS A 7 20.23 5.09 -19.96
CA LYS A 7 20.67 6.47 -19.75
C LYS A 7 21.07 6.63 -18.28
N LEU A 8 22.35 6.39 -18.00
CA LEU A 8 22.88 6.47 -16.64
C LEU A 8 23.45 7.87 -16.35
N PRO A 9 23.26 8.40 -15.13
CA PRO A 9 23.91 9.62 -14.70
C PRO A 9 25.43 9.42 -14.66
N PHE A 10 26.20 10.43 -15.05
CA PHE A 10 27.67 10.41 -14.97
C PHE A 10 28.16 10.47 -13.50
N TYR A 11 27.37 11.10 -12.63
CA TYR A 11 27.67 11.28 -11.22
C TYR A 11 26.37 11.18 -10.42
N VAL A 12 26.36 10.32 -9.42
CA VAL A 12 25.21 10.08 -8.55
C VAL A 12 25.48 10.73 -7.21
N THR A 13 24.51 11.48 -6.69
CA THR A 13 24.53 12.03 -5.33
C THR A 13 23.19 11.75 -4.67
N THR A 14 23.18 11.41 -3.38
CA THR A 14 21.93 11.18 -2.63
C THR A 14 21.06 12.45 -2.50
N SER A 15 21.60 13.62 -2.87
CA SER A 15 20.85 14.88 -2.91
C SER A 15 20.06 15.11 -4.20
N GLU A 16 20.52 14.55 -5.32
CA GLU A 16 19.95 14.80 -6.65
C GLU A 16 19.35 13.54 -7.29
N HIS A 17 19.71 12.37 -6.76
CA HIS A 17 19.36 11.07 -7.32
C HIS A 17 18.99 10.11 -6.18
N ASP A 18 18.17 9.11 -6.51
CA ASP A 18 18.04 7.89 -5.71
C ASP A 18 19.04 6.85 -6.26
N PRO A 19 20.14 6.55 -5.55
CA PRO A 19 21.15 5.61 -6.05
C PRO A 19 20.60 4.24 -6.42
N VAL A 20 19.54 3.78 -5.73
CA VAL A 20 18.94 2.49 -6.00
C VAL A 20 18.11 2.59 -7.28
N ALA A 21 17.12 3.47 -7.30
CA ALA A 21 16.17 3.56 -8.41
C ALA A 21 16.80 4.09 -9.70
N ASP A 22 17.75 5.02 -9.61
CA ASP A 22 18.34 5.70 -10.77
C ASP A 22 19.60 5.00 -11.30
N PHE A 23 20.24 4.14 -10.50
CA PHE A 23 21.48 3.46 -10.91
C PHE A 23 21.46 1.94 -10.65
N PHE A 24 21.38 1.48 -9.39
CA PHE A 24 21.58 0.05 -9.09
C PHE A 24 20.51 -0.85 -9.71
N ASP A 25 19.23 -0.53 -9.56
CA ASP A 25 18.13 -1.35 -10.08
C ASP A 25 18.18 -1.48 -11.62
N PRO A 26 18.23 -0.39 -12.41
CA PRO A 26 18.28 -0.48 -13.87
C PRO A 26 19.49 -1.27 -14.40
N VAL A 27 20.63 -1.17 -13.71
CA VAL A 27 21.89 -1.84 -14.08
C VAL A 27 21.85 -3.33 -13.69
N LEU A 28 21.39 -3.66 -12.49
CA LEU A 28 21.26 -5.04 -12.02
C LEU A 28 20.25 -5.85 -12.85
N GLU A 29 19.17 -5.22 -13.32
CA GLU A 29 18.19 -5.84 -14.23
C GLU A 29 18.79 -6.32 -15.58
N ARG A 30 19.96 -5.80 -15.97
CA ARG A 30 20.59 -6.07 -17.28
C ARG A 30 21.96 -6.72 -17.17
N ALA A 31 22.57 -6.70 -15.98
CA ALA A 31 23.88 -7.29 -15.74
C ALA A 31 23.81 -8.83 -15.64
N GLN A 32 24.85 -9.49 -16.13
CA GLN A 32 25.14 -10.91 -15.93
C GLN A 32 26.24 -11.13 -14.88
N GLN A 33 27.10 -10.15 -14.67
CA GLN A 33 28.15 -10.20 -13.66
C GLN A 33 28.18 -8.92 -12.86
N TYR A 34 28.37 -9.06 -11.54
CA TYR A 34 28.52 -7.94 -10.62
C TYR A 34 29.70 -8.16 -9.67
N ASP A 35 30.78 -7.42 -9.90
CA ASP A 35 31.99 -7.48 -9.09
C ASP A 35 32.10 -6.24 -8.21
N ILE A 36 32.33 -6.42 -6.91
CA ILE A 36 32.43 -5.29 -5.98
C ILE A 36 33.44 -5.52 -4.86
N ALA A 37 34.28 -4.53 -4.63
CA ALA A 37 35.18 -4.47 -3.49
C ALA A 37 34.77 -3.31 -2.59
N VAL A 38 34.32 -3.64 -1.38
CA VAL A 38 33.85 -2.68 -0.37
C VAL A 38 34.50 -2.95 0.97
N GLY A 39 34.76 -1.88 1.72
CA GLY A 39 35.17 -2.00 3.11
C GLY A 39 34.07 -2.67 3.92
N TYR A 40 32.92 -2.02 4.07
CA TYR A 40 31.82 -2.51 4.89
C TYR A 40 30.58 -2.86 4.05
N PHE A 41 29.89 -3.92 4.44
CA PHE A 41 28.60 -4.34 3.90
C PHE A 41 27.52 -4.20 4.97
N SER A 42 26.40 -3.56 4.65
CA SER A 42 25.25 -3.48 5.56
C SER A 42 24.01 -4.22 5.03
N SER A 43 23.17 -4.67 5.96
CA SER A 43 21.85 -5.23 5.67
C SER A 43 20.96 -4.30 4.84
N ALA A 44 21.07 -3.00 5.08
CA ALA A 44 20.13 -2.03 4.57
C ALA A 44 20.33 -1.78 3.05
N TRP A 45 21.55 -1.88 2.50
CA TRP A 45 21.73 -1.80 1.04
C TRP A 45 21.05 -2.96 0.30
N LEU A 46 21.17 -4.20 0.83
CA LEU A 46 20.56 -5.35 0.16
C LEU A 46 19.04 -5.28 0.19
N ARG A 47 18.46 -4.72 1.26
CA ARG A 47 17.03 -4.43 1.32
C ARG A 47 16.65 -3.39 0.28
N ASP A 48 17.41 -2.29 0.20
CA ASP A 48 17.08 -1.18 -0.68
C ASP A 48 17.24 -1.62 -2.16
N ALA A 49 18.29 -2.39 -2.50
CA ALA A 49 18.54 -2.96 -3.84
C ALA A 49 17.91 -4.35 -4.09
N ALA A 50 16.94 -4.77 -3.26
CA ALA A 50 16.37 -6.12 -3.31
C ALA A 50 15.70 -6.41 -4.66
N HIS A 51 15.02 -5.42 -5.24
CA HIS A 51 14.35 -5.54 -6.53
C HIS A 51 15.36 -5.77 -7.67
N GLY A 52 16.40 -4.95 -7.77
CA GLY A 52 17.48 -5.13 -8.73
C GLY A 52 18.18 -6.47 -8.56
N MET A 53 18.52 -6.86 -7.32
CA MET A 53 19.19 -8.14 -7.04
C MET A 53 18.33 -9.36 -7.37
N ALA A 54 17.01 -9.29 -7.15
CA ALA A 54 16.08 -10.34 -7.57
C ALA A 54 16.09 -10.49 -9.10
N SER A 55 16.00 -9.38 -9.84
CA SER A 55 16.06 -9.38 -11.30
C SER A 55 17.42 -9.90 -11.82
N PHE A 56 18.51 -9.51 -11.19
CA PHE A 56 19.85 -10.02 -11.47
C PHE A 56 19.94 -11.54 -11.28
N ALA A 57 19.43 -12.05 -10.16
CA ALA A 57 19.37 -13.48 -9.89
C ALA A 57 18.53 -14.24 -10.93
N LEU A 58 17.36 -13.70 -11.28
CA LEU A 58 16.44 -14.26 -12.29
C LEU A 58 17.10 -14.41 -13.67
N ASN A 59 17.99 -13.49 -14.04
CA ASN A 59 18.71 -13.52 -15.31
C ASN A 59 19.92 -14.47 -15.32
N GLY A 60 20.16 -15.21 -14.23
CA GLY A 60 21.31 -16.09 -14.07
C GLY A 60 22.60 -15.37 -13.65
N GLY A 61 22.48 -14.14 -13.15
CA GLY A 61 23.61 -13.30 -12.80
C GLY A 61 24.50 -13.90 -11.71
N LYS A 62 25.80 -13.55 -11.75
CA LYS A 62 26.82 -13.97 -10.77
C LYS A 62 27.51 -12.77 -10.15
N ALA A 63 27.41 -12.65 -8.83
CA ALA A 63 28.02 -11.57 -8.06
C ALA A 63 29.24 -12.07 -7.26
N ARG A 64 30.35 -11.32 -7.34
CA ARG A 64 31.61 -11.58 -6.62
C ARG A 64 31.94 -10.41 -5.71
N TRP A 65 31.98 -10.64 -4.40
CA TRP A 65 32.10 -9.58 -3.41
C TRP A 65 33.35 -9.76 -2.57
N VAL A 66 34.21 -8.73 -2.52
CA VAL A 66 35.33 -8.67 -1.58
C VAL A 66 34.94 -7.70 -0.46
N ILE A 67 34.82 -8.22 0.75
CA ILE A 67 34.45 -7.46 1.96
C ILE A 67 35.60 -7.46 2.96
N SER A 68 35.69 -6.44 3.83
CA SER A 68 36.69 -6.38 4.90
C SER A 68 36.02 -6.05 6.23
N PRO A 69 35.99 -6.96 7.22
CA PRO A 69 35.47 -6.63 8.54
C PRO A 69 36.24 -5.45 9.16
N GLU A 70 35.64 -4.75 10.12
CA GLU A 70 36.35 -3.76 10.93
C GLU A 70 37.34 -4.51 11.83
N ILE A 71 38.64 -4.30 11.60
CA ILE A 71 39.71 -4.92 12.39
C ILE A 71 40.37 -3.84 13.23
N SER A 72 40.32 -3.97 14.56
CA SER A 72 41.07 -3.07 15.44
C SER A 72 42.59 -3.31 15.31
N VAL A 73 43.40 -2.35 15.74
CA VAL A 73 44.87 -2.50 15.73
C VAL A 73 45.32 -3.64 16.67
N GLU A 74 44.58 -3.87 17.76
CA GLU A 74 44.82 -4.99 18.67
C GLU A 74 44.46 -6.33 18.02
N ASP A 75 43.29 -6.40 17.37
CA ASP A 75 42.85 -7.61 16.66
C ASP A 75 43.83 -7.96 15.55
N PHE A 76 44.26 -6.98 14.74
CA PHE A 76 45.21 -7.20 13.65
C PHE A 76 46.55 -7.78 14.14
N LYS A 77 47.07 -7.27 15.27
CA LYS A 77 48.28 -7.81 15.90
C LYS A 77 48.07 -9.23 16.40
N SER A 78 46.87 -9.55 16.91
CA SER A 78 46.55 -10.90 17.37
C SER A 78 46.53 -11.93 16.24
N LEU A 79 46.19 -11.51 15.01
CA LEU A 79 46.20 -12.36 13.82
C LEU A 79 47.61 -12.73 13.34
N GLN A 80 48.65 -12.04 13.82
CA GLN A 80 50.03 -12.26 13.40
C GLN A 80 50.84 -13.11 14.40
N VAL A 81 51.64 -14.01 13.85
CA VAL A 81 52.71 -14.75 14.55
C VAL A 81 54.00 -14.49 13.79
N ASP A 82 55.03 -13.97 14.48
CA ASP A 82 56.32 -13.57 13.88
C ASP A 82 56.20 -12.64 12.65
N GLY A 83 55.19 -11.76 12.65
CA GLY A 83 54.95 -10.80 11.56
C GLY A 83 54.25 -11.39 10.32
N GLN A 84 53.80 -12.66 10.38
CA GLN A 84 53.00 -13.31 9.35
C GLN A 84 51.61 -13.66 9.86
N LEU A 85 50.60 -13.61 8.99
CA LEU A 85 49.23 -14.00 9.34
C LEU A 85 49.18 -15.51 9.66
N SER A 86 48.67 -15.85 10.84
CA SER A 86 48.42 -17.24 11.24
C SER A 86 47.11 -17.73 10.65
N GLY A 87 47.16 -18.82 9.87
CA GLY A 87 45.97 -19.37 9.21
C GLY A 87 44.85 -19.75 10.18
N GLU A 88 45.19 -20.32 11.34
CA GLU A 88 44.22 -20.72 12.38
C GLU A 88 43.56 -19.49 13.02
N ARG A 89 44.35 -18.50 13.46
CA ARG A 89 43.81 -17.28 14.09
C ARG A 89 42.99 -16.43 13.12
N VAL A 90 43.41 -16.38 11.85
CA VAL A 90 42.66 -15.70 10.81
C VAL A 90 41.34 -16.39 10.55
N GLN A 91 41.32 -17.74 10.50
CA GLN A 91 40.09 -18.48 10.31
C GLN A 91 39.10 -18.25 11.46
N ASP A 92 39.56 -18.29 12.71
CA ASP A 92 38.72 -17.99 13.88
C ASP A 92 38.14 -16.57 13.83
N PHE A 93 38.96 -15.59 13.43
CA PHE A 93 38.52 -14.21 13.28
C PHE A 93 37.49 -14.03 12.17
N ILE A 94 37.67 -14.72 11.04
CA ILE A 94 36.72 -14.72 9.93
C ILE A 94 35.38 -15.32 10.39
N SER A 95 35.40 -16.47 11.06
CA SER A 95 34.17 -17.11 11.56
C SER A 95 33.42 -16.21 12.54
N ARG A 96 34.11 -15.52 13.45
CA ARG A 96 33.50 -14.50 14.32
C ARG A 96 32.92 -13.33 13.54
N SER A 97 33.63 -12.85 12.53
CA SER A 97 33.15 -11.76 11.67
C SER A 97 31.84 -12.13 10.93
N TYR A 98 31.70 -13.40 10.50
CA TYR A 98 30.47 -13.90 9.90
C TYR A 98 29.33 -14.07 10.91
N GLU A 99 29.65 -14.52 12.13
CA GLU A 99 28.69 -14.61 13.23
C GLU A 99 28.15 -13.23 13.61
N ASP A 100 29.05 -12.25 13.80
CA ASP A 100 28.68 -10.86 14.07
C ASP A 100 27.86 -10.28 12.93
N LEU A 101 28.28 -10.48 11.67
CA LEU A 101 27.50 -10.04 10.51
C LEU A 101 26.10 -10.65 10.56
N TYR A 102 25.99 -11.96 10.74
CA TYR A 102 24.70 -12.65 10.81
C TYR A 102 23.80 -12.04 11.90
N GLU A 103 24.32 -11.84 13.11
CA GLU A 103 23.56 -11.29 14.24
C GLU A 103 23.05 -9.86 14.00
N HIS A 104 23.77 -9.02 13.26
CA HIS A 104 23.38 -7.63 12.98
C HIS A 104 22.41 -7.48 11.79
N LEU A 105 22.19 -8.53 10.99
CA LEU A 105 21.22 -8.51 9.90
C LEU A 105 19.79 -8.74 10.43
N THR A 106 18.79 -8.12 9.78
CA THR A 106 17.38 -8.44 10.04
C THR A 106 17.04 -9.85 9.55
N GLN A 107 15.97 -10.45 10.07
CA GLN A 107 15.54 -11.78 9.66
C GLN A 107 15.34 -11.88 8.13
N GLN A 108 14.61 -10.94 7.53
CA GLN A 108 14.37 -10.91 6.08
C GLN A 108 15.67 -10.81 5.27
N THR A 109 16.64 -10.01 5.73
CA THR A 109 17.93 -9.89 5.03
C THR A 109 18.79 -11.15 5.15
N ARG A 110 18.74 -11.85 6.30
CA ARG A 110 19.41 -13.15 6.47
C ARG A 110 18.86 -14.19 5.50
N GLU A 111 17.53 -14.26 5.39
CA GLU A 111 16.84 -15.17 4.47
C GLU A 111 17.21 -14.85 3.01
N ALA A 112 17.20 -13.58 2.60
CA ALA A 112 17.56 -13.16 1.24
C ALA A 112 19.02 -13.50 0.89
N LEU A 113 19.97 -13.21 1.77
CA LEU A 113 21.38 -13.59 1.59
C LEU A 113 21.55 -15.11 1.54
N GLY A 114 20.85 -15.84 2.41
CA GLY A 114 20.85 -17.29 2.43
C GLY A 114 20.44 -17.90 1.10
N TRP A 115 19.37 -17.38 0.48
CA TRP A 115 18.96 -17.80 -0.86
C TRP A 115 20.00 -17.44 -1.93
N LEU A 116 20.55 -16.22 -1.92
CA LEU A 116 21.56 -15.81 -2.92
C LEU A 116 22.83 -16.66 -2.87
N LEU A 117 23.25 -17.06 -1.66
CA LEU A 117 24.37 -17.96 -1.43
C LEU A 117 24.04 -19.40 -1.83
N HIS A 118 22.87 -19.90 -1.42
CA HIS A 118 22.39 -21.24 -1.74
C HIS A 118 22.33 -21.47 -3.26
N ASP A 119 21.86 -20.47 -4.00
CA ASP A 119 21.70 -20.54 -5.45
C ASP A 119 22.99 -20.25 -6.22
N GLY A 120 24.08 -19.95 -5.50
CA GLY A 120 25.36 -19.54 -6.07
C GLY A 120 25.28 -18.27 -6.90
N VAL A 121 24.28 -17.41 -6.65
CA VAL A 121 24.16 -16.08 -7.27
C VAL A 121 25.20 -15.15 -6.66
N LEU A 122 25.42 -15.23 -5.35
CA LEU A 122 26.40 -14.42 -4.63
C LEU A 122 27.56 -15.30 -4.14
N THR A 123 28.78 -14.80 -4.28
CA THR A 123 29.98 -15.35 -3.65
C THR A 123 30.76 -14.22 -3.01
N PHE A 124 31.10 -14.34 -1.73
CA PHE A 124 31.96 -13.37 -1.05
C PHE A 124 33.29 -13.96 -0.58
N LYS A 125 34.30 -13.10 -0.47
CA LYS A 125 35.61 -13.38 0.15
C LYS A 125 35.95 -12.27 1.14
N VAL A 126 36.65 -12.64 2.22
CA VAL A 126 37.14 -11.66 3.20
C VAL A 126 38.55 -11.23 2.85
N GLY A 127 38.74 -9.92 2.68
CA GLY A 127 40.04 -9.31 2.46
C GLY A 127 40.66 -8.79 3.75
N ILE A 128 41.81 -9.35 4.14
CA ILE A 128 42.60 -8.87 5.29
C ILE A 128 43.89 -8.25 4.76
N PRO A 129 44.17 -6.96 5.04
CA PRO A 129 45.41 -6.33 4.61
C PRO A 129 46.65 -7.01 5.19
N LYS A 130 47.76 -6.98 4.46
CA LYS A 130 49.05 -7.57 4.90
C LYS A 130 50.23 -6.70 4.45
N ASN A 131 51.42 -7.04 4.94
CA ASN A 131 52.67 -6.36 4.63
C ASN A 131 52.65 -4.87 5.02
N ARG A 132 52.61 -3.97 4.03
CA ARG A 132 52.66 -2.52 4.25
C ARG A 132 51.32 -1.90 4.69
N LEU A 133 50.25 -2.68 4.74
CA LEU A 133 48.92 -2.25 5.14
C LEU A 133 48.56 -2.86 6.50
N SER A 134 48.06 -2.04 7.41
CA SER A 134 47.66 -2.43 8.77
C SER A 134 46.29 -1.88 9.19
N GLY A 135 45.51 -1.36 8.23
CA GLY A 135 44.16 -0.82 8.45
C GLY A 135 43.10 -1.66 7.74
N ILE A 136 41.98 -1.04 7.35
CA ILE A 136 40.86 -1.69 6.64
C ILE A 136 41.07 -1.58 5.11
N MET A 137 40.65 -2.59 4.36
CA MET A 137 40.52 -2.47 2.90
C MET A 137 39.34 -1.54 2.56
N HIS A 138 39.59 -0.23 2.47
CA HIS A 138 38.54 0.76 2.20
C HIS A 138 38.36 1.01 0.69
N ALA A 139 38.26 -0.07 -0.09
CA ALA A 139 37.86 0.02 -1.49
C ALA A 139 36.36 0.39 -1.57
N LYS A 140 35.97 1.13 -2.60
CA LYS A 140 34.59 1.52 -2.89
C LYS A 140 34.38 1.60 -4.39
N GLN A 141 34.50 0.44 -5.02
CA GLN A 141 34.39 0.32 -6.47
C GLN A 141 33.64 -0.94 -6.83
N GLY A 142 32.84 -0.85 -7.89
CA GLY A 142 32.14 -1.99 -8.46
C GLY A 142 32.09 -1.92 -9.97
N LEU A 143 31.80 -3.06 -10.57
CA LEU A 143 31.74 -3.26 -12.01
C LEU A 143 30.61 -4.22 -12.37
N PHE A 144 29.73 -3.77 -13.24
CA PHE A 144 28.68 -4.57 -13.84
C PHE A 144 29.06 -4.92 -15.27
N THR A 145 28.78 -6.15 -15.68
CA THR A 145 28.97 -6.62 -17.06
C THR A 145 27.70 -7.29 -17.55
N ASP A 146 27.23 -6.97 -18.75
CA ASP A 146 26.08 -7.65 -19.38
C ASP A 146 26.48 -8.87 -20.22
N GLU A 147 25.48 -9.53 -20.81
CA GLU A 147 25.66 -10.69 -21.70
C GLU A 147 26.45 -10.37 -22.99
N PHE A 148 26.53 -9.10 -23.38
CA PHE A 148 27.23 -8.64 -24.58
C PHE A 148 28.67 -8.18 -24.28
N GLY A 149 29.08 -8.17 -23.01
CA GLY A 149 30.39 -7.72 -22.55
C GLY A 149 30.49 -6.20 -22.33
N ASN A 150 29.38 -5.46 -22.38
CA ASN A 150 29.37 -4.03 -22.04
C ASN A 150 29.52 -3.87 -20.53
N ARG A 151 30.35 -2.91 -20.11
CA ARG A 151 30.63 -2.69 -18.69
C ARG A 151 30.22 -1.30 -18.19
N VAL A 152 29.69 -1.28 -16.98
CA VAL A 152 29.40 -0.09 -16.20
C VAL A 152 30.14 -0.20 -14.87
N GLY A 153 31.16 0.62 -14.67
CA GLY A 153 31.87 0.73 -13.41
C GLY A 153 31.38 1.90 -12.59
N PHE A 154 31.59 1.84 -11.28
CA PHE A 154 31.38 2.97 -10.39
C PHE A 154 32.45 3.05 -9.32
N GLN A 155 32.72 4.27 -8.84
CA GLN A 155 33.69 4.54 -7.78
C GLN A 155 33.30 5.78 -6.99
N GLY A 156 33.30 5.72 -5.66
CA GLY A 156 32.93 6.88 -4.85
C GLY A 156 32.88 6.62 -3.35
N SER A 157 32.24 7.53 -2.59
CA SER A 157 32.10 7.40 -1.14
C SER A 157 30.98 6.48 -0.71
N TYR A 158 30.12 6.04 -1.64
CA TYR A 158 28.98 5.17 -1.41
C TYR A 158 29.42 3.87 -0.75
N ASN A 159 29.16 3.78 0.55
CA ASN A 159 29.27 2.52 1.25
C ASN A 159 27.97 1.79 0.98
N LEU A 160 27.97 0.46 0.88
CA LEU A 160 26.72 -0.32 0.90
C LEU A 160 26.12 -0.31 2.32
N THR A 161 26.18 0.83 3.01
CA THR A 161 25.61 1.17 4.31
C THR A 161 24.24 1.78 4.04
N GLY A 162 23.16 1.03 4.19
CA GLY A 162 21.85 1.55 3.85
C GLY A 162 21.46 2.73 4.74
N GLY A 163 20.54 3.52 4.22
CA GLY A 163 20.35 4.91 4.61
C GLY A 163 20.55 5.89 3.46
N ALA A 164 20.12 5.54 2.25
CA ALA A 164 20.11 6.46 1.10
C ALA A 164 19.36 7.78 1.40
N GLY A 165 18.50 7.81 2.43
CA GLY A 165 17.80 9.01 2.91
C GLY A 165 18.43 9.76 4.10
N THR A 166 19.50 9.24 4.73
CA THR A 166 20.08 9.86 5.95
C THR A 166 21.53 10.34 5.78
N ASN A 167 22.29 9.75 4.85
CA ASN A 167 23.69 10.09 4.60
C ASN A 167 23.89 10.81 3.27
N TRP A 168 24.77 11.81 3.25
CA TRP A 168 25.22 12.43 2.00
C TRP A 168 26.32 11.59 1.37
N GLU A 169 26.02 10.94 0.25
CA GLU A 169 26.95 10.07 -0.46
C GLU A 169 27.00 10.42 -1.95
N ALA A 170 28.15 10.13 -2.58
CA ALA A 170 28.32 10.38 -4.01
C ALA A 170 29.29 9.40 -4.68
N PHE A 171 29.05 9.09 -5.95
CA PHE A 171 29.93 8.26 -6.76
C PHE A 171 29.86 8.61 -8.25
N SER A 172 30.99 8.39 -8.92
CA SER A 172 31.11 8.52 -10.37
C SER A 172 30.75 7.22 -11.06
N VAL A 173 30.12 7.32 -12.23
CA VAL A 173 29.72 6.20 -13.08
C VAL A 173 30.49 6.25 -14.39
N PHE A 174 30.97 5.09 -14.83
CA PHE A 174 31.80 4.92 -16.02
C PHE A 174 31.21 3.85 -16.93
N CYS A 175 30.69 4.25 -18.09
CA CYS A 175 30.18 3.31 -19.10
C CYS A 175 31.22 3.12 -20.21
N ASP A 176 31.50 1.88 -20.61
CA ASP A 176 32.52 1.57 -21.63
C ASP A 176 32.33 2.35 -22.94
N TRP A 177 31.07 2.60 -23.33
CA TRP A 177 30.72 3.22 -24.60
C TRP A 177 30.71 4.76 -24.59
N THR A 178 30.94 5.42 -23.44
CA THR A 178 30.86 6.90 -23.37
C THR A 178 32.16 7.60 -23.75
N SER A 179 33.32 7.04 -23.41
CA SER A 179 34.62 7.59 -23.78
C SER A 179 35.75 6.57 -23.59
N ASN A 180 36.90 6.80 -24.26
CA ASN A 180 38.12 6.02 -24.02
C ASN A 180 38.59 6.10 -22.56
N GLU A 181 38.36 7.23 -21.87
CA GLU A 181 38.70 7.36 -20.47
C GLU A 181 37.84 6.44 -19.59
N SER A 182 36.53 6.39 -19.84
CA SER A 182 35.61 5.50 -19.13
C SER A 182 36.02 4.03 -19.30
N LEU A 183 36.37 3.64 -20.53
CA LEU A 183 36.88 2.30 -20.85
C LEU A 183 38.17 1.97 -20.08
N GLU A 184 39.14 2.89 -20.04
CA GLU A 184 40.38 2.70 -19.29
C GLU A 184 40.14 2.60 -17.77
N ARG A 185 39.22 3.40 -17.22
CA ARG A 185 38.83 3.31 -15.80
C ARG A 185 38.21 1.95 -15.48
N ASN A 186 37.28 1.48 -16.30
CA ASN A 186 36.69 0.15 -16.13
C ASN A 186 37.73 -0.97 -16.25
N ASN A 187 38.71 -0.85 -17.16
CA ASN A 187 39.83 -1.79 -17.24
C ASN A 187 40.68 -1.81 -15.96
N ARG A 188 40.90 -0.64 -15.33
CA ARG A 188 41.63 -0.55 -14.05
C ARG A 188 40.83 -1.13 -12.89
N ILE A 189 39.52 -0.86 -12.82
CA ILE A 189 38.62 -1.43 -11.80
C ILE A 189 38.61 -2.95 -11.92
N ALA A 190 38.34 -3.48 -13.12
CA ALA A 190 38.33 -4.91 -13.42
C ALA A 190 39.67 -5.57 -13.07
N GLY A 191 40.79 -5.00 -13.54
CA GLY A 191 42.12 -5.55 -13.28
C GLY A 191 42.51 -5.49 -11.81
N SER A 192 42.08 -4.46 -11.07
CA SER A 192 42.28 -4.38 -9.62
C SER A 192 41.47 -5.44 -8.88
N PHE A 193 40.19 -5.57 -9.23
CA PHE A 193 39.29 -6.56 -8.65
C PHE A 193 39.79 -7.98 -8.88
N ASP A 194 40.16 -8.35 -10.11
CA ASP A 194 40.63 -9.69 -10.42
C ASP A 194 41.96 -10.03 -9.72
N ARG A 195 42.87 -9.06 -9.55
CA ARG A 195 44.09 -9.27 -8.76
C ARG A 195 43.76 -9.58 -7.29
N MET A 196 42.83 -8.81 -6.69
CA MET A 196 42.35 -9.09 -5.34
C MET A 196 41.70 -10.47 -5.28
N TRP A 197 40.70 -10.74 -6.13
CA TRP A 197 39.90 -11.97 -6.16
C TRP A 197 40.74 -13.25 -6.30
N ARG A 198 41.80 -13.20 -7.12
CA ARG A 198 42.73 -14.32 -7.35
C ARG A 198 43.82 -14.45 -6.27
N GLY A 199 43.83 -13.58 -5.26
CA GLY A 199 44.85 -13.58 -4.20
C GLY A 199 46.24 -13.14 -4.67
N LEU A 200 46.32 -12.39 -5.77
CA LEU A 200 47.58 -11.94 -6.38
C LEU A 200 48.02 -10.56 -5.87
N ASP A 201 47.21 -9.89 -5.03
CA ASP A 201 47.61 -8.62 -4.44
C ASP A 201 48.67 -8.84 -3.34
N PRO A 202 49.85 -8.20 -3.43
CA PRO A 202 50.90 -8.39 -2.45
C PRO A 202 50.53 -7.82 -1.07
N ASN A 203 49.53 -6.95 -0.95
CA ASN A 203 49.15 -6.27 0.29
C ASN A 203 47.76 -6.64 0.81
N LEU A 204 47.07 -7.58 0.16
CA LEU A 204 45.77 -8.07 0.59
C LEU A 204 45.78 -9.61 0.54
N ALA A 205 45.47 -10.26 1.65
CA ALA A 205 45.15 -11.69 1.67
C ALA A 205 43.65 -11.86 1.56
N LEU A 206 43.20 -12.73 0.65
CA LEU A 206 41.79 -13.14 0.57
C LEU A 206 41.60 -14.51 1.19
N PHE A 207 40.48 -14.63 1.89
CA PHE A 207 40.05 -15.86 2.52
C PHE A 207 38.64 -16.21 2.05
N ASP A 208 38.45 -17.49 1.74
CA ASP A 208 37.14 -18.03 1.41
C ASP A 208 36.40 -18.41 2.71
N PRO A 209 35.08 -18.16 2.79
CA PRO A 209 34.29 -18.64 3.91
C PRO A 209 34.27 -20.18 3.95
N THR A 210 34.27 -20.75 5.14
CA THR A 210 34.05 -22.19 5.30
C THR A 210 32.59 -22.54 5.11
N THR A 211 32.29 -23.83 4.90
CA THR A 211 30.90 -24.32 4.86
C THR A 211 30.14 -23.98 6.15
N ALA A 212 30.83 -24.02 7.31
CA ALA A 212 30.24 -23.67 8.60
C ALA A 212 29.85 -22.18 8.69
N ASP A 213 30.66 -21.28 8.12
CA ASP A 213 30.38 -19.85 8.11
C ASP A 213 29.12 -19.52 7.29
N LEU A 214 28.86 -20.29 6.23
CA LEU A 214 27.71 -20.09 5.34
C LEU A 214 26.43 -20.83 5.80
N GLU A 215 26.56 -21.95 6.52
CA GLU A 215 25.41 -22.81 6.85
C GLU A 215 24.34 -22.08 7.67
N ARG A 216 24.72 -21.11 8.52
CA ARG A 216 23.75 -20.29 9.27
C ARG A 216 22.86 -19.43 8.35
N PHE A 217 23.44 -18.85 7.30
CA PHE A 217 22.69 -18.08 6.30
C PHE A 217 21.78 -19.00 5.47
N VAL A 218 22.32 -20.12 5.00
CA VAL A 218 21.58 -21.08 4.15
C VAL A 218 20.45 -21.77 4.93
N SER A 219 20.67 -22.13 6.19
CA SER A 219 19.64 -22.73 7.04
C SER A 219 18.48 -21.76 7.32
N ALA A 220 18.77 -20.50 7.61
CA ALA A 220 17.73 -19.47 7.78
C ALA A 220 16.83 -19.31 6.55
N ALA A 221 17.40 -19.46 5.34
CA ALA A 221 16.64 -19.42 4.10
C ALA A 221 15.74 -20.65 3.86
N ARG A 222 16.17 -21.85 4.31
CA ARG A 222 15.41 -23.10 4.10
C ARG A 222 14.05 -23.12 4.81
N ASP A 223 13.93 -22.40 5.92
CA ASP A 223 12.70 -22.29 6.71
C ASP A 223 11.82 -21.09 6.29
N SER A 224 12.23 -20.32 5.27
CA SER A 224 11.53 -19.13 4.79
C SER A 224 10.92 -19.31 3.40
N SER A 225 9.87 -18.53 3.09
CA SER A 225 9.45 -18.35 1.70
C SER A 225 10.56 -17.65 0.92
N ARG A 226 10.81 -18.12 -0.31
CA ARG A 226 11.85 -17.55 -1.17
C ARG A 226 11.45 -16.13 -1.60
N HIS A 227 12.36 -15.18 -1.39
CA HIS A 227 12.12 -13.75 -1.70
C HIS A 227 12.18 -13.43 -3.21
N TYR A 228 12.63 -14.39 -4.03
CA TYR A 228 12.62 -14.35 -5.50
C TYR A 228 12.52 -15.79 -6.06
N GLU A 229 11.69 -16.05 -7.07
CA GLU A 229 11.57 -17.39 -7.65
C GLU A 229 12.60 -17.61 -8.76
N LEU A 230 13.75 -18.26 -8.50
CA LEU A 230 14.53 -18.83 -9.62
C LEU A 230 13.68 -19.90 -10.26
N PHE A 231 13.40 -19.73 -11.56
CA PHE A 231 12.30 -20.35 -12.28
C PHE A 231 10.94 -19.79 -11.83
N PRO A 232 10.61 -18.53 -12.23
CA PRO A 232 9.21 -18.15 -12.21
C PRO A 232 8.44 -19.27 -12.96
N PRO A 233 7.29 -19.74 -12.46
CA PRO A 233 6.46 -20.65 -13.23
C PRO A 233 6.36 -20.04 -14.63
N GLU A 234 6.58 -20.85 -15.68
CA GLU A 234 6.52 -20.38 -17.07
C GLU A 234 5.41 -19.35 -17.15
N LYS A 235 5.79 -18.09 -17.43
CA LYS A 235 4.83 -16.99 -17.49
C LYS A 235 3.70 -17.53 -18.35
N PRO A 236 2.47 -17.60 -17.83
CA PRO A 236 1.42 -18.25 -18.58
C PRO A 236 1.36 -17.54 -19.92
N SER A 237 1.42 -18.30 -21.01
CA SER A 237 1.51 -17.75 -22.38
C SER A 237 0.37 -16.77 -22.70
N SER A 238 -0.68 -16.80 -21.87
CA SER A 238 -1.82 -15.90 -21.84
C SER A 238 -2.27 -15.64 -20.39
N PRO A 239 -2.83 -14.46 -20.08
CA PRO A 239 -3.47 -14.21 -18.79
C PRO A 239 -4.51 -15.28 -18.46
N ARG A 240 -4.58 -15.72 -17.20
CA ARG A 240 -5.51 -16.75 -16.72
C ARG A 240 -5.95 -16.48 -15.29
N VAL A 241 -7.08 -17.05 -14.88
CA VAL A 241 -7.54 -16.93 -13.48
C VAL A 241 -6.69 -17.86 -12.59
N PRO A 242 -6.03 -17.35 -11.55
CA PRO A 242 -5.25 -18.19 -10.64
C PRO A 242 -6.10 -19.22 -9.90
N GLU A 243 -5.58 -20.44 -9.73
CA GLU A 243 -6.33 -21.55 -9.13
C GLU A 243 -6.77 -21.29 -7.69
N HIS A 244 -5.97 -20.55 -6.91
CA HIS A 244 -6.29 -20.26 -5.51
C HIS A 244 -7.49 -19.29 -5.33
N PHE A 245 -7.89 -18.57 -6.38
CA PHE A 245 -9.15 -17.80 -6.39
C PHE A 245 -10.37 -18.65 -6.75
N LEU A 246 -10.16 -19.89 -7.21
CA LEU A 246 -11.20 -20.80 -7.65
C LEU A 246 -11.53 -21.81 -6.55
N THR A 247 -12.82 -21.98 -6.25
CA THR A 247 -13.31 -23.09 -5.42
C THR A 247 -13.91 -24.13 -6.34
N ASN A 248 -13.34 -25.35 -6.37
CA ASN A 248 -13.71 -26.41 -7.31
C ASN A 248 -13.68 -25.94 -8.78
N GLY A 249 -12.64 -25.16 -9.14
CA GLY A 249 -12.43 -24.66 -10.51
C GLY A 249 -13.35 -23.52 -10.95
N ARG A 250 -14.13 -22.91 -10.05
CA ARG A 250 -15.02 -21.78 -10.36
C ARG A 250 -14.91 -20.67 -9.32
N LEU A 251 -15.24 -19.45 -9.72
CA LEU A 251 -15.44 -18.36 -8.77
C LEU A 251 -16.70 -18.62 -7.92
N ARG A 252 -16.90 -17.78 -6.89
CA ARG A 252 -18.13 -17.80 -6.10
C ARG A 252 -19.33 -17.51 -7.01
N GLY A 253 -20.48 -18.11 -6.71
CA GLY A 253 -21.67 -18.06 -7.57
C GLY A 253 -22.10 -16.64 -7.98
N TYR A 254 -22.04 -15.67 -7.06
CA TYR A 254 -22.39 -14.28 -7.34
C TYR A 254 -21.37 -13.58 -8.25
N GLN A 255 -20.09 -13.93 -8.18
CA GLN A 255 -19.05 -13.39 -9.05
C GLN A 255 -19.26 -13.88 -10.48
N GLU A 256 -19.50 -15.18 -10.65
CA GLU A 256 -19.86 -15.79 -11.94
C GLU A 256 -21.13 -15.17 -12.53
N GLU A 257 -22.15 -14.98 -11.70
CA GLU A 257 -23.41 -14.37 -12.12
C GLU A 257 -23.20 -12.93 -12.61
N GLY A 258 -22.44 -12.13 -11.84
CA GLY A 258 -22.15 -10.74 -12.19
C GLY A 258 -21.38 -10.62 -13.50
N ILE A 259 -20.33 -11.42 -13.69
CA ILE A 259 -19.55 -11.46 -14.93
C ILE A 259 -20.45 -11.87 -16.10
N ARG A 260 -21.27 -12.91 -15.94
CA ARG A 260 -22.20 -13.36 -16.98
C ARG A 260 -23.21 -12.27 -17.35
N LYS A 261 -23.78 -11.57 -16.37
CA LYS A 261 -24.74 -10.48 -16.62
C LYS A 261 -24.06 -9.29 -17.31
N TRP A 262 -22.82 -8.97 -16.95
CA TRP A 262 -22.02 -7.95 -17.61
C TRP A 262 -21.75 -8.30 -19.09
N PHE A 263 -21.35 -9.54 -19.39
CA PHE A 263 -21.21 -10.01 -20.79
C PHE A 263 -22.53 -9.95 -21.55
N LYS A 264 -23.65 -10.36 -20.94
CA LYS A 264 -25.00 -10.24 -21.55
C LYS A 264 -25.38 -8.80 -21.85
N ASN A 265 -24.86 -7.86 -21.08
CA ASN A 265 -25.06 -6.43 -21.28
C ASN A 265 -23.95 -5.80 -22.15
N ASN A 266 -23.42 -6.57 -23.12
CA ASN A 266 -22.38 -6.14 -24.06
C ASN A 266 -21.10 -5.61 -23.40
N GLY A 267 -20.73 -6.16 -22.25
CA GLY A 267 -19.56 -5.73 -21.49
C GLY A 267 -19.71 -4.32 -20.92
N ARG A 268 -20.94 -3.92 -20.57
CA ARG A 268 -21.26 -2.66 -19.89
C ARG A 268 -22.03 -2.93 -18.61
N GLY A 269 -21.64 -2.33 -17.49
CA GLY A 269 -22.46 -2.30 -16.29
C GLY A 269 -21.68 -1.99 -15.03
N ILE A 270 -22.42 -1.82 -13.94
CA ILE A 270 -21.88 -1.61 -12.59
C ILE A 270 -22.05 -2.89 -11.77
N LEU A 271 -20.97 -3.34 -11.12
CA LEU A 271 -20.99 -4.36 -10.08
C LEU A 271 -21.04 -3.67 -8.72
N HIS A 272 -22.24 -3.59 -8.14
CA HIS A 272 -22.40 -3.22 -6.74
C HIS A 272 -22.00 -4.41 -5.87
N MET A 273 -20.87 -4.27 -5.17
CA MET A 273 -20.26 -5.34 -4.39
C MET A 273 -19.78 -4.81 -3.05
N ALA A 274 -20.19 -5.46 -1.97
CA ALA A 274 -19.72 -5.15 -0.63
C ALA A 274 -18.20 -5.27 -0.52
N THR A 275 -17.59 -4.48 0.38
CA THR A 275 -16.15 -4.59 0.66
C THR A 275 -15.82 -6.00 1.19
N GLY A 276 -14.65 -6.52 0.81
CA GLY A 276 -14.22 -7.88 1.20
C GLY A 276 -14.86 -9.04 0.40
N THR A 277 -15.74 -8.77 -0.56
CA THR A 277 -16.37 -9.82 -1.41
C THR A 277 -15.57 -10.18 -2.67
N GLY A 278 -14.35 -9.68 -2.83
CA GLY A 278 -13.48 -9.99 -3.98
C GLY A 278 -13.79 -9.17 -5.24
N LYS A 279 -13.96 -7.85 -5.10
CA LYS A 279 -14.20 -6.92 -6.22
C LYS A 279 -13.13 -7.02 -7.30
N THR A 280 -11.87 -6.89 -6.90
CA THR A 280 -10.70 -6.93 -7.78
C THR A 280 -10.61 -8.25 -8.53
N VAL A 281 -10.67 -9.39 -7.83
CA VAL A 281 -10.70 -10.74 -8.43
C VAL A 281 -11.83 -10.91 -9.45
N THR A 282 -13.03 -10.39 -9.14
CA THR A 282 -14.19 -10.46 -10.06
C THR A 282 -13.93 -9.66 -11.32
N ALA A 283 -13.37 -8.45 -11.18
CA ALA A 283 -13.05 -7.58 -12.29
C ALA A 283 -11.91 -8.14 -13.16
N LEU A 284 -10.80 -8.58 -12.55
CA LEU A 284 -9.70 -9.21 -13.27
C LEU A 284 -10.13 -10.49 -13.98
N THR A 285 -11.03 -11.28 -13.40
CA THR A 285 -11.60 -12.43 -14.12
C THR A 285 -12.47 -12.00 -15.31
N ALA A 286 -13.25 -10.93 -15.19
CA ALA A 286 -13.99 -10.37 -16.32
C ALA A 286 -13.05 -9.86 -17.43
N VAL A 287 -11.97 -9.19 -17.04
CA VAL A 287 -10.89 -8.70 -17.92
C VAL A 287 -10.24 -9.88 -18.66
N THR A 288 -9.83 -10.93 -17.94
CA THR A 288 -9.22 -12.13 -18.54
C THR A 288 -10.16 -12.79 -19.54
N ARG A 289 -11.43 -13.02 -19.18
CA ARG A 289 -12.41 -13.64 -20.10
C ARG A 289 -12.69 -12.77 -21.33
N LEU A 290 -12.70 -11.44 -21.17
CA LEU A 290 -12.88 -10.53 -22.29
C LEU A 290 -11.64 -10.52 -23.19
N ASN A 291 -10.44 -10.51 -22.59
CA ASN A 291 -9.18 -10.63 -23.31
C ASN A 291 -9.15 -11.90 -24.16
N ASP A 292 -9.53 -13.05 -23.59
CA ASP A 292 -9.60 -14.32 -24.31
C ASP A 292 -10.59 -14.26 -25.48
N PHE A 293 -11.79 -13.68 -25.25
CA PHE A 293 -12.78 -13.50 -26.30
C PHE A 293 -12.28 -12.62 -27.45
N VAL A 294 -11.61 -11.51 -27.13
CA VAL A 294 -11.04 -10.58 -28.12
C VAL A 294 -9.89 -11.24 -28.87
N ALA A 295 -9.00 -11.94 -28.17
CA ALA A 295 -7.86 -12.65 -28.75
C ALA A 295 -8.31 -13.77 -29.70
N GLN A 296 -9.36 -14.54 -29.36
CA GLN A 296 -9.95 -15.55 -30.24
C GLN A 296 -10.50 -14.98 -31.56
N LYS A 297 -10.78 -13.68 -31.60
CA LYS A 297 -11.21 -12.95 -32.80
C LYS A 297 -10.07 -12.21 -33.50
N ASN A 298 -8.81 -12.51 -33.15
CA ASN A 298 -7.61 -11.80 -33.59
C ASN A 298 -7.68 -10.29 -33.35
N GLY A 299 -8.41 -9.88 -32.32
CA GLY A 299 -8.53 -8.50 -31.89
C GLY A 299 -7.50 -8.14 -30.82
N GLN A 300 -7.38 -6.84 -30.55
CA GLN A 300 -6.49 -6.28 -29.54
C GLN A 300 -7.31 -5.57 -28.47
N LEU A 301 -6.82 -5.62 -27.23
CA LEU A 301 -7.50 -5.00 -26.09
C LEU A 301 -6.55 -4.08 -25.30
N CYS A 302 -6.91 -2.79 -25.22
CA CYS A 302 -6.31 -1.87 -24.25
C CYS A 302 -7.19 -1.85 -23.00
N ILE A 303 -6.63 -2.30 -21.89
CA ILE A 303 -7.29 -2.38 -20.59
C ILE A 303 -6.85 -1.17 -19.77
N VAL A 304 -7.79 -0.35 -19.36
CA VAL A 304 -7.56 0.85 -18.57
C VAL A 304 -8.27 0.70 -17.24
N ILE A 305 -7.53 0.72 -16.14
CA ILE A 305 -8.05 0.63 -14.79
C ILE A 305 -7.77 1.97 -14.10
N THR A 306 -8.82 2.59 -13.53
CA THR A 306 -8.67 3.80 -12.73
C THR A 306 -9.02 3.52 -11.28
N VAL A 307 -8.21 4.06 -10.36
CA VAL A 307 -8.36 3.90 -8.91
C VAL A 307 -8.23 5.25 -8.21
N PRO A 308 -8.79 5.44 -7.00
CA PRO A 308 -8.70 6.74 -6.33
C PRO A 308 -7.31 7.08 -5.79
N TYR A 309 -6.46 6.10 -5.48
CA TYR A 309 -5.17 6.31 -4.80
C TYR A 309 -4.04 5.43 -5.34
N GLN A 310 -2.78 5.83 -5.13
CA GLN A 310 -1.59 5.13 -5.65
C GLN A 310 -1.41 3.73 -5.03
N HIS A 311 -1.62 3.57 -3.72
CA HIS A 311 -1.51 2.26 -3.06
C HIS A 311 -2.53 1.24 -3.59
N LEU A 312 -3.70 1.71 -4.03
CA LEU A 312 -4.68 0.87 -4.73
C LEU A 312 -4.17 0.47 -6.11
N ALA A 313 -3.50 1.37 -6.84
CA ALA A 313 -2.94 1.06 -8.15
C ALA A 313 -1.88 -0.05 -8.02
N GLU A 314 -1.03 0.02 -6.99
CA GLU A 314 -0.04 -1.00 -6.66
C GLU A 314 -0.68 -2.33 -6.27
N GLN A 315 -1.76 -2.29 -5.48
CA GLN A 315 -2.52 -3.50 -5.14
C GLN A 315 -3.10 -4.15 -6.39
N TRP A 316 -3.78 -3.37 -7.24
CA TRP A 316 -4.31 -3.85 -8.51
C TRP A 316 -3.20 -4.41 -9.41
N ALA A 317 -2.01 -3.80 -9.42
CA ALA A 317 -0.89 -4.28 -10.21
C ALA A 317 -0.36 -5.62 -9.73
N ARG A 318 -0.23 -5.82 -8.41
CA ARG A 318 0.16 -7.12 -7.82
C ARG A 318 -0.85 -8.21 -8.17
N GLU A 319 -2.14 -7.96 -7.92
CA GLU A 319 -3.21 -8.92 -8.24
C GLU A 319 -3.28 -9.20 -9.74
N ALA A 320 -3.14 -8.18 -10.60
CA ALA A 320 -3.09 -8.37 -12.05
C ALA A 320 -1.88 -9.20 -12.50
N GLY A 321 -0.74 -9.07 -11.82
CA GLY A 321 0.46 -9.88 -12.03
C GLY A 321 0.23 -11.37 -11.79
N GLU A 322 -0.53 -11.73 -10.75
CA GLU A 322 -0.92 -13.14 -10.50
C GLU A 322 -1.77 -13.71 -11.65
N PHE A 323 -2.60 -12.88 -12.28
CA PHE A 323 -3.40 -13.23 -13.45
C PHE A 323 -2.57 -13.30 -14.74
N GLY A 324 -1.28 -12.92 -14.71
CA GLY A 324 -0.38 -12.90 -15.87
C GLY A 324 -0.42 -11.62 -16.69
N PHE A 325 -0.95 -10.51 -16.15
CA PHE A 325 -0.87 -9.20 -16.79
C PHE A 325 0.39 -8.44 -16.36
N GLU A 326 0.90 -7.59 -17.26
CA GLU A 326 2.01 -6.68 -16.98
C GLU A 326 1.53 -5.22 -17.04
N PRO A 327 0.96 -4.69 -15.95
CA PRO A 327 0.39 -3.34 -15.94
C PRO A 327 1.47 -2.25 -15.95
N VAL A 328 1.21 -1.18 -16.69
CA VAL A 328 1.95 0.07 -16.58
C VAL A 328 1.27 0.96 -15.55
N LEU A 329 2.00 1.37 -14.51
CA LEU A 329 1.52 2.30 -13.49
C LEU A 329 1.66 3.75 -13.97
N CYS A 330 0.53 4.43 -14.17
CA CYS A 330 0.45 5.76 -14.77
C CYS A 330 0.22 6.85 -13.70
N TYR A 331 1.16 6.96 -12.75
CA TYR A 331 1.20 8.03 -11.76
C TYR A 331 2.67 8.39 -11.44
N GLY A 332 2.89 9.52 -10.75
CA GLY A 332 4.23 10.00 -10.45
C GLY A 332 4.93 10.63 -11.66
N GLY A 333 6.20 10.31 -11.90
CA GLY A 333 7.03 10.93 -12.94
C GLY A 333 6.51 10.71 -14.36
N VAL A 334 5.80 11.71 -14.90
CA VAL A 334 5.08 11.66 -16.19
C VAL A 334 5.92 11.14 -17.34
N GLY A 335 7.19 11.55 -17.45
CA GLY A 335 8.08 11.11 -18.51
C GLY A 335 8.29 9.59 -18.54
N ARG A 336 8.50 8.96 -17.37
CA ARG A 336 8.81 7.53 -17.24
C ARG A 336 7.65 6.66 -17.70
N TRP A 337 6.45 6.89 -17.16
CA TRP A 337 5.31 6.05 -17.51
C TRP A 337 4.77 6.37 -18.91
N MET A 338 4.93 7.59 -19.43
CA MET A 338 4.53 7.90 -20.81
C MET A 338 5.37 7.13 -21.84
N GLU A 339 6.68 7.08 -21.66
CA GLU A 339 7.58 6.34 -22.56
C GLU A 339 7.22 4.85 -22.58
N GLU A 340 6.98 4.28 -21.39
CA GLU A 340 6.55 2.89 -21.24
C GLU A 340 5.17 2.63 -21.86
N CYS A 341 4.18 3.50 -21.63
CA CYS A 341 2.87 3.41 -22.28
C CYS A 341 2.99 3.41 -23.81
N GLN A 342 3.80 4.31 -24.37
CA GLN A 342 4.01 4.39 -25.82
C GLN A 342 4.68 3.12 -26.37
N ARG A 343 5.67 2.58 -25.66
CA ARG A 343 6.32 1.31 -26.00
C ARG A 343 5.31 0.16 -26.04
N ARG A 344 4.52 -0.03 -24.98
CA ARG A 344 3.51 -1.09 -24.90
C ARG A 344 2.42 -0.93 -25.96
N LEU A 345 1.94 0.29 -26.21
CA LEU A 345 0.97 0.55 -27.27
C LEU A 345 1.56 0.28 -28.67
N ASN A 346 2.85 0.50 -28.89
CA ASN A 346 3.53 0.11 -30.13
C ASN A 346 3.61 -1.41 -30.29
N GLU A 347 3.90 -2.15 -29.22
CA GLU A 347 3.87 -3.63 -29.21
C GLU A 347 2.48 -4.17 -29.52
N LEU A 348 1.45 -3.50 -28.99
CA LEU A 348 0.06 -3.80 -29.34
C LEU A 348 -0.16 -3.53 -30.83
N ARG A 349 0.18 -2.35 -31.36
CA ARG A 349 0.04 -2.02 -32.79
C ARG A 349 0.78 -2.99 -33.72
N SER A 350 1.97 -3.45 -33.34
CA SER A 350 2.77 -4.41 -34.10
C SER A 350 2.31 -5.87 -33.95
N LYS A 351 1.28 -6.14 -33.12
CA LYS A 351 0.80 -7.49 -32.77
C LYS A 351 1.84 -8.35 -32.04
N ALA A 352 2.87 -7.74 -31.47
CA ALA A 352 3.80 -8.44 -30.57
C ALA A 352 3.11 -8.86 -29.27
N THR A 353 2.08 -8.12 -28.86
CA THR A 353 1.13 -8.51 -27.81
C THR A 353 -0.31 -8.33 -28.31
N GLN A 354 -1.25 -9.06 -27.69
CA GLN A 354 -2.70 -8.92 -27.93
C GLN A 354 -3.37 -7.96 -26.94
N HIS A 355 -2.68 -7.61 -25.86
CA HIS A 355 -3.23 -6.73 -24.83
C HIS A 355 -2.18 -5.83 -24.19
N VAL A 356 -2.66 -4.71 -23.64
CA VAL A 356 -1.90 -3.81 -22.77
C VAL A 356 -2.78 -3.44 -21.60
N MET A 357 -2.23 -3.40 -20.39
CA MET A 357 -2.93 -2.95 -19.18
C MET A 357 -2.28 -1.68 -18.65
N LEU A 358 -3.10 -0.64 -18.46
CA LEU A 358 -2.71 0.66 -17.92
C LEU A 358 -3.50 0.87 -16.62
N ILE A 359 -2.81 1.20 -15.53
CA ILE A 359 -3.44 1.49 -14.24
C ILE A 359 -3.11 2.93 -13.85
N ALA A 360 -4.12 3.79 -13.78
CA ALA A 360 -3.99 5.20 -13.44
C ALA A 360 -4.71 5.53 -12.14
N VAL A 361 -4.24 6.55 -11.43
CA VAL A 361 -5.06 7.19 -10.40
C VAL A 361 -6.06 8.15 -11.05
N ASN A 362 -7.21 8.38 -10.43
CA ASN A 362 -8.29 9.22 -10.99
C ASN A 362 -7.81 10.60 -11.45
N ALA A 363 -6.90 11.23 -10.70
CA ALA A 363 -6.29 12.51 -11.07
C ALA A 363 -5.46 12.40 -12.36
N SER A 364 -4.54 11.44 -12.44
CA SER A 364 -3.71 11.22 -13.62
C SER A 364 -4.53 10.81 -14.84
N MET A 365 -5.63 10.06 -14.64
CA MET A 365 -6.57 9.72 -15.72
C MET A 365 -7.22 10.97 -16.30
N ALA A 366 -7.60 11.95 -15.47
CA ALA A 366 -8.19 13.21 -15.91
C ALA A 366 -7.18 14.17 -16.55
N ASP A 367 -5.88 13.99 -16.32
CA ASP A 367 -4.84 14.87 -16.84
C ASP A 367 -4.57 14.67 -18.34
N LYS A 368 -4.17 15.77 -19.02
CA LYS A 368 -3.88 15.80 -20.46
C LYS A 368 -2.90 14.71 -20.94
N PRO A 369 -1.80 14.40 -20.23
CA PRO A 369 -0.85 13.38 -20.70
C PRO A 369 -1.50 12.01 -20.87
N PHE A 370 -2.34 11.57 -19.92
CA PHE A 370 -3.01 10.27 -20.01
C PHE A 370 -4.11 10.27 -21.08
N GLN A 371 -4.87 11.37 -21.17
CA GLN A 371 -5.87 11.54 -22.24
C GLN A 371 -5.22 11.48 -23.63
N SER A 372 -4.00 11.99 -23.80
CA SER A 372 -3.24 11.86 -25.05
C SER A 372 -2.83 10.42 -25.35
N VAL A 373 -2.48 9.62 -24.34
CA VAL A 373 -2.18 8.18 -24.49
C VAL A 373 -3.43 7.45 -24.98
N LEU A 374 -4.58 7.68 -24.34
CA LEU A 374 -5.86 7.09 -24.73
C LEU A 374 -6.28 7.48 -26.15
N GLY A 375 -6.15 8.77 -26.50
CA GLY A 375 -6.49 9.29 -27.83
C GLY A 375 -5.60 8.77 -28.95
N SER A 376 -4.43 8.20 -28.63
CA SER A 376 -3.52 7.60 -29.62
C SER A 376 -3.88 6.16 -30.01
N PHE A 377 -4.84 5.54 -29.32
CA PHE A 377 -5.22 4.16 -29.52
C PHE A 377 -6.59 4.04 -30.22
N ASN A 378 -6.62 3.29 -31.32
CA ASN A 378 -7.79 3.14 -32.19
C ASN A 378 -8.42 1.73 -32.15
N GLY A 379 -8.20 0.95 -31.09
CA GLY A 379 -8.72 -0.42 -30.94
C GLY A 379 -9.79 -0.56 -29.86
N ASN A 380 -10.04 -1.80 -29.41
CA ASN A 380 -10.99 -2.04 -28.33
C ASN A 380 -10.41 -1.59 -27.00
N ILE A 381 -11.12 -0.69 -26.32
CA ILE A 381 -10.78 -0.26 -24.96
C ILE A 381 -11.78 -0.89 -23.99
N LEU A 382 -11.25 -1.50 -22.92
CA LEU A 382 -11.98 -1.82 -21.70
C LEU A 382 -11.61 -0.78 -20.65
N PHE A 383 -12.60 -0.05 -20.14
CA PHE A 383 -12.42 0.85 -19.01
C PHE A 383 -13.01 0.26 -17.73
N VAL A 384 -12.19 0.12 -16.70
CA VAL A 384 -12.56 -0.37 -15.37
C VAL A 384 -12.41 0.78 -14.38
N GLY A 385 -13.51 1.19 -13.74
CA GLY A 385 -13.50 2.17 -12.66
C GLY A 385 -13.63 1.50 -11.31
N ASP A 386 -12.56 1.49 -10.51
CA ASP A 386 -12.64 1.10 -9.10
C ASP A 386 -13.13 2.25 -8.23
N GLU A 387 -13.90 1.92 -7.19
CA GLU A 387 -14.67 2.89 -6.40
C GLU A 387 -15.37 3.93 -7.29
N ALA A 388 -16.10 3.43 -8.30
CA ALA A 388 -16.63 4.20 -9.43
C ALA A 388 -17.47 5.43 -9.03
N HIS A 389 -18.03 5.44 -7.83
CA HIS A 389 -18.72 6.61 -7.27
C HIS A 389 -17.83 7.87 -7.20
N ASN A 390 -16.49 7.71 -7.13
CA ASN A 390 -15.53 8.81 -7.15
C ASN A 390 -15.42 9.46 -8.55
N LEU A 391 -15.85 8.77 -9.61
CA LEU A 391 -15.78 9.25 -11.00
C LEU A 391 -16.99 10.12 -11.38
N GLY A 392 -18.00 10.25 -10.52
CA GLY A 392 -19.21 11.02 -10.85
C GLY A 392 -19.02 12.53 -10.81
N ALA A 393 -17.88 13.03 -10.33
CA ALA A 393 -17.63 14.48 -10.29
C ALA A 393 -17.57 15.03 -11.74
N PRO A 394 -18.05 16.26 -12.01
CA PRO A 394 -18.14 16.78 -13.38
C PRO A 394 -16.83 16.69 -14.17
N SER A 395 -15.69 17.02 -13.54
CA SER A 395 -14.36 16.92 -14.16
C SER A 395 -13.98 15.48 -14.52
N ASN A 396 -14.32 14.52 -13.66
CA ASN A 396 -14.00 13.10 -13.88
C ASN A 396 -14.91 12.51 -14.96
N LEU A 397 -16.21 12.82 -14.94
CA LEU A 397 -17.17 12.38 -15.96
C LEU A 397 -16.75 12.85 -17.37
N GLN A 398 -16.26 14.07 -17.50
CA GLN A 398 -15.77 14.62 -18.78
C GLN A 398 -14.49 13.93 -19.28
N ALA A 399 -13.69 13.37 -18.38
CA ALA A 399 -12.45 12.66 -18.73
C ALA A 399 -12.66 11.17 -19.03
N LEU A 400 -13.86 10.63 -18.81
CA LEU A 400 -14.13 9.21 -19.07
C LEU A 400 -14.00 8.91 -20.58
N PRO A 401 -13.29 7.84 -20.97
CA PRO A 401 -13.06 7.56 -22.38
C PRO A 401 -14.35 7.15 -23.08
N GLU A 402 -14.90 8.02 -23.93
CA GLU A 402 -16.09 7.72 -24.72
C GLU A 402 -15.86 6.57 -25.71
N SER A 403 -14.63 6.44 -26.22
CA SER A 403 -14.18 5.38 -27.12
C SER A 403 -14.12 4.00 -26.46
N ALA A 404 -14.29 3.89 -25.13
CA ALA A 404 -14.36 2.61 -24.43
C ALA A 404 -15.58 1.79 -24.88
N ALA A 405 -15.31 0.71 -25.62
CA ALA A 405 -16.32 -0.23 -26.07
C ALA A 405 -16.93 -0.98 -24.88
N PHE A 406 -16.06 -1.40 -23.95
CA PHE A 406 -16.42 -2.14 -22.74
C PHE A 406 -16.17 -1.28 -21.50
N ARG A 407 -17.09 -1.32 -20.54
CA ARG A 407 -17.11 -0.44 -19.36
C ARG A 407 -17.54 -1.22 -18.14
N LEU A 408 -16.73 -1.23 -17.10
CA LEU A 408 -16.99 -1.95 -15.86
C LEU A 408 -16.82 -1.01 -14.68
N GLY A 409 -17.91 -0.70 -13.98
CA GLY A 409 -17.87 0.07 -12.74
C GLY A 409 -17.88 -0.86 -11.53
N LEU A 410 -17.00 -0.62 -10.56
CA LEU A 410 -16.97 -1.36 -9.29
C LEU A 410 -17.24 -0.38 -8.15
N THR A 411 -18.21 -0.67 -7.30
CA THR A 411 -18.50 0.21 -6.16
C THR A 411 -19.19 -0.55 -5.04
N ALA A 412 -18.91 -0.17 -3.79
CA ALA A 412 -19.70 -0.63 -2.64
C ALA A 412 -20.89 0.30 -2.33
N THR A 413 -20.94 1.46 -2.98
CA THR A 413 -21.98 2.48 -2.81
C THR A 413 -22.36 3.03 -4.18
N PRO A 414 -23.40 2.49 -4.84
CA PRO A 414 -23.75 2.87 -6.21
C PRO A 414 -24.29 4.29 -6.31
N ASP A 415 -25.02 4.76 -5.30
CA ASP A 415 -25.59 6.09 -5.26
C ASP A 415 -24.68 7.07 -4.53
N ARG A 416 -24.42 8.24 -5.14
CA ARG A 416 -23.65 9.31 -4.51
C ARG A 416 -24.57 10.13 -3.61
N TYR A 417 -24.24 10.17 -2.32
CA TYR A 417 -25.02 10.93 -1.35
C TYR A 417 -25.02 12.43 -1.68
N GLY A 418 -26.22 12.99 -1.89
CA GLY A 418 -26.40 14.41 -2.21
C GLY A 418 -26.02 14.80 -3.64
N ASP A 419 -25.78 13.84 -4.54
CA ASP A 419 -25.40 14.08 -5.93
C ASP A 419 -26.07 13.08 -6.90
N GLU A 420 -27.35 13.33 -7.18
CA GLU A 420 -28.13 12.54 -8.13
C GLU A 420 -27.60 12.69 -9.57
N GLU A 421 -27.14 13.88 -9.96
CA GLU A 421 -26.61 14.14 -11.31
C GLU A 421 -25.35 13.31 -11.58
N GLY A 422 -24.40 13.29 -10.65
CA GLY A 422 -23.20 12.45 -10.76
C GLY A 422 -23.54 10.96 -10.76
N THR A 423 -24.54 10.54 -9.99
CA THR A 423 -25.02 9.14 -9.97
C THR A 423 -25.58 8.72 -11.33
N GLU A 424 -26.44 9.54 -11.92
CA GLU A 424 -27.01 9.30 -13.25
C GLU A 424 -25.95 9.40 -14.36
N GLY A 425 -24.98 10.31 -14.23
CA GLY A 425 -23.82 10.38 -15.12
C GLY A 425 -23.02 9.08 -15.17
N LEU A 426 -22.79 8.45 -14.01
CA LEU A 426 -22.11 7.15 -13.92
C LEU A 426 -22.92 6.02 -14.54
N LYS A 427 -24.23 5.95 -14.27
CA LYS A 427 -25.12 4.95 -14.91
C LYS A 427 -25.18 5.14 -16.42
N LYS A 428 -25.22 6.37 -16.91
CA LYS A 428 -25.18 6.68 -18.35
C LYS A 428 -23.87 6.19 -18.99
N TYR A 429 -22.75 6.33 -18.30
CA TYR A 429 -21.45 5.91 -18.83
C TYR A 429 -21.24 4.39 -18.73
N PHE A 430 -21.30 3.82 -17.52
CA PHE A 430 -21.02 2.41 -17.28
C PHE A 430 -22.18 1.48 -17.66
N GLY A 431 -23.42 1.96 -17.60
CA GLY A 431 -24.64 1.17 -17.70
C GLY A 431 -25.29 0.91 -16.33
N GLU A 432 -26.41 0.21 -16.34
CA GLU A 432 -27.15 -0.18 -15.14
C GLU A 432 -26.35 -1.10 -14.20
N ILE A 433 -26.84 -1.23 -12.96
CA ILE A 433 -26.29 -2.18 -11.98
C ILE A 433 -26.62 -3.61 -12.45
N VAL A 434 -25.61 -4.33 -12.92
CA VAL A 434 -25.75 -5.71 -13.43
C VAL A 434 -25.55 -6.76 -12.33
N LEU A 435 -24.86 -6.40 -11.25
CA LEU A 435 -24.77 -7.21 -10.04
C LEU A 435 -25.05 -6.31 -8.84
N ASP A 436 -26.00 -6.73 -8.02
CA ASP A 436 -26.28 -6.11 -6.73
C ASP A 436 -25.98 -7.11 -5.62
N TYR A 437 -24.81 -6.97 -5.00
CA TYR A 437 -24.29 -7.83 -3.95
C TYR A 437 -23.76 -6.99 -2.77
N GLY A 438 -24.69 -6.31 -2.10
CA GLY A 438 -24.43 -5.49 -0.92
C GLY A 438 -24.09 -6.29 0.35
N LEU A 439 -23.98 -5.58 1.47
CA LEU A 439 -23.56 -6.14 2.76
C LEU A 439 -24.55 -7.18 3.30
N ASP A 440 -25.84 -7.00 3.06
CA ASP A 440 -26.93 -7.92 3.41
C ASP A 440 -26.70 -9.32 2.81
N LYS A 441 -26.43 -9.38 1.49
CA LYS A 441 -26.17 -10.63 0.75
C LYS A 441 -24.82 -11.22 1.13
N ALA A 442 -23.83 -10.38 1.38
CA ALA A 442 -22.49 -10.83 1.80
C ALA A 442 -22.48 -11.45 3.21
N ILE A 443 -23.25 -10.90 4.16
CA ILE A 443 -23.39 -11.46 5.52
C ILE A 443 -24.22 -12.74 5.48
N SER A 444 -25.39 -12.72 4.82
CA SER A 444 -26.28 -13.89 4.72
C SER A 444 -25.63 -15.05 3.95
N GLY A 445 -24.83 -14.75 2.92
CA GLY A 445 -24.02 -15.72 2.17
C GLY A 445 -22.79 -16.22 2.92
N GLY A 446 -22.51 -15.74 4.13
CA GLY A 446 -21.38 -16.18 4.94
C GLY A 446 -20.00 -15.75 4.42
N HIS A 447 -19.94 -14.72 3.56
CA HIS A 447 -18.70 -14.11 3.09
C HIS A 447 -18.20 -13.01 4.03
N LEU A 448 -19.12 -12.35 4.74
CA LEU A 448 -18.84 -11.48 5.85
C LEU A 448 -19.34 -12.10 7.16
N CYS A 449 -18.67 -11.73 8.24
CA CYS A 449 -19.02 -12.10 9.60
C CYS A 449 -20.30 -11.37 10.03
N ARG A 450 -21.13 -12.04 10.83
CA ARG A 450 -22.26 -11.39 11.50
C ARG A 450 -21.77 -10.45 12.60
N TYR A 451 -22.60 -9.52 13.04
CA TYR A 451 -22.21 -8.55 14.07
C TYR A 451 -23.31 -8.15 15.02
N LEU A 452 -22.88 -7.66 16.18
CA LEU A 452 -23.70 -6.99 17.18
C LEU A 452 -23.39 -5.50 17.12
N TYR A 453 -24.44 -4.69 17.22
CA TYR A 453 -24.39 -3.24 17.13
C TYR A 453 -24.92 -2.60 18.41
N TYR A 454 -24.12 -1.72 18.99
CA TYR A 454 -24.41 -1.05 20.26
C TYR A 454 -24.32 0.47 20.06
N PRO A 455 -25.47 1.17 19.93
CA PRO A 455 -25.48 2.62 19.95
C PRO A 455 -25.16 3.13 21.37
N ILE A 456 -24.09 3.89 21.50
CA ILE A 456 -23.65 4.49 22.77
C ILE A 456 -24.06 5.95 22.76
N LEU A 457 -25.07 6.28 23.57
CA LEU A 457 -25.56 7.65 23.68
C LEU A 457 -24.59 8.48 24.53
N VAL A 458 -24.14 9.59 23.95
CA VAL A 458 -23.22 10.52 24.61
C VAL A 458 -23.91 11.86 24.74
N HIS A 459 -24.08 12.33 25.97
CA HIS A 459 -24.66 13.64 26.23
C HIS A 459 -23.59 14.72 26.20
N LEU A 460 -23.95 15.88 25.65
CA LEU A 460 -23.14 17.10 25.75
C LEU A 460 -23.07 17.56 27.19
N ASP A 461 -21.94 18.16 27.60
CA ASP A 461 -21.89 18.90 28.86
C ASP A 461 -22.59 20.26 28.75
N GLU A 462 -22.65 21.02 29.86
CA GLU A 462 -23.37 22.30 29.89
C GLU A 462 -22.80 23.32 28.90
N ASP A 463 -21.48 23.47 28.82
CA ASP A 463 -20.83 24.42 27.91
C ASP A 463 -21.04 24.02 26.44
N GLU A 464 -20.88 22.73 26.15
CA GLU A 464 -21.09 22.18 24.81
C GLU A 464 -22.56 22.30 24.38
N GLN A 465 -23.49 22.09 25.30
CA GLN A 465 -24.93 22.21 25.05
C GLN A 465 -25.31 23.66 24.72
N ASP A 466 -24.76 24.63 25.44
CA ASP A 466 -25.01 26.05 25.18
C ASP A 466 -24.44 26.47 23.80
N GLU A 467 -23.21 26.04 23.47
CA GLU A 467 -22.61 26.26 22.14
C GLU A 467 -23.46 25.60 21.04
N TYR A 468 -23.94 24.37 21.29
CA TYR A 468 -24.79 23.62 20.36
C TYR A 468 -26.11 24.34 20.09
N ALA A 469 -26.78 24.82 21.14
CA ALA A 469 -28.06 25.54 21.05
C ALA A 469 -27.88 26.86 20.27
N GLU A 470 -26.81 27.60 20.53
CA GLU A 470 -26.50 28.84 19.81
C GLU A 470 -26.27 28.58 18.31
N LEU A 471 -25.43 27.60 17.98
CA LEU A 471 -25.16 27.22 16.60
C LEU A 471 -26.43 26.77 15.88
N SER A 472 -27.24 25.92 16.52
CA SER A 472 -28.48 25.39 15.96
C SER A 472 -29.51 26.49 15.69
N THR A 473 -29.62 27.47 16.58
CA THR A 473 -30.46 28.66 16.39
C THR A 473 -30.01 29.49 15.18
N ARG A 474 -28.71 29.75 15.04
CA ARG A 474 -28.15 30.51 13.90
C ARG A 474 -28.34 29.77 12.58
N ILE A 475 -28.10 28.45 12.56
CA ILE A 475 -28.36 27.57 11.41
C ILE A 475 -29.83 27.63 11.01
N GLY A 476 -30.75 27.50 11.98
CA GLY A 476 -32.19 27.57 11.74
C GLY A 476 -32.65 28.87 11.09
N ARG A 477 -32.11 30.02 11.54
CA ARG A 477 -32.40 31.34 10.95
C ARG A 477 -31.95 31.45 9.49
N LEU A 478 -30.77 30.92 9.15
CA LEU A 478 -30.24 30.96 7.78
C LEU A 478 -30.96 29.97 6.86
N PHE A 479 -31.32 28.78 7.36
CA PHE A 479 -32.13 27.79 6.62
C PHE A 479 -33.49 28.35 6.21
N GLY A 480 -34.16 29.07 7.12
CA GLY A 480 -35.47 29.70 6.85
C GLY A 480 -35.44 30.80 5.78
N GLN A 481 -34.26 31.31 5.40
CA GLN A 481 -34.10 32.37 4.41
C GLN A 481 -33.81 31.87 2.98
N ALA A 482 -33.95 30.56 2.71
CA ALA A 482 -33.77 29.95 1.39
C ALA A 482 -32.48 30.41 0.67
N ALA A 483 -31.35 30.40 1.38
CA ALA A 483 -30.06 30.81 0.83
C ALA A 483 -29.63 29.87 -0.31
N LYS A 484 -29.29 30.42 -1.48
CA LYS A 484 -28.63 29.66 -2.54
C LYS A 484 -27.24 29.20 -2.05
N PRO A 485 -26.78 27.99 -2.44
CA PRO A 485 -25.48 27.44 -1.98
C PRO A 485 -24.30 28.39 -2.20
N ASP A 486 -24.25 29.05 -3.36
CA ASP A 486 -23.16 29.95 -3.76
C ASP A 486 -23.32 31.41 -3.30
N SER A 487 -24.26 31.68 -2.39
CA SER A 487 -24.42 33.01 -1.81
C SER A 487 -23.58 33.17 -0.55
N ASP A 488 -23.25 34.42 -0.16
CA ASP A 488 -22.57 34.72 1.11
C ASP A 488 -23.30 34.09 2.33
N LYS A 489 -24.64 34.08 2.31
CA LYS A 489 -25.45 33.38 3.32
C LYS A 489 -25.31 31.86 3.27
N GLY A 490 -25.15 31.29 2.08
CA GLY A 490 -24.89 29.85 1.88
C GLY A 490 -23.51 29.44 2.40
N GLU A 491 -22.48 30.23 2.13
CA GLU A 491 -21.16 30.04 2.73
C GLU A 491 -21.19 30.14 4.26
N GLN A 492 -21.86 31.15 4.81
CA GLN A 492 -22.02 31.30 6.25
C GLN A 492 -22.74 30.10 6.88
N LEU A 493 -23.81 29.60 6.24
CA LEU A 493 -24.52 28.41 6.66
C LEU A 493 -23.60 27.18 6.66
N ASN A 494 -22.83 26.97 5.59
CA ASN A 494 -21.86 25.87 5.51
C ASN A 494 -20.81 25.95 6.61
N ARG A 495 -20.27 27.14 6.91
CA ARG A 495 -19.33 27.34 8.02
C ARG A 495 -19.95 26.98 9.37
N LEU A 496 -21.21 27.34 9.62
CA LEU A 496 -21.90 26.98 10.86
C LEU A 496 -22.18 25.48 10.97
N LEU A 497 -22.59 24.84 9.87
CA LEU A 497 -22.78 23.38 9.82
C LEU A 497 -21.47 22.64 10.13
N ILE A 498 -20.35 23.09 9.57
CA ILE A 498 -19.02 22.53 9.86
C ILE A 498 -18.65 22.74 11.33
N LYS A 499 -18.90 23.92 11.90
CA LYS A 499 -18.64 24.20 13.32
C LYS A 499 -19.45 23.26 14.24
N ARG A 500 -20.75 23.10 13.98
CA ARG A 500 -21.62 22.19 14.75
C ARG A 500 -21.20 20.74 14.61
N ALA A 501 -20.88 20.28 13.39
CA ALA A 501 -20.36 18.93 13.17
C ALA A 501 -19.04 18.68 13.91
N ARG A 502 -18.17 19.69 13.99
CA ARG A 502 -16.93 19.63 14.79
C ARG A 502 -17.21 19.55 16.29
N LEU A 503 -18.17 20.34 16.80
CA LEU A 503 -18.62 20.28 18.20
C LEU A 503 -19.11 18.88 18.57
N VAL A 504 -20.01 18.32 17.78
CA VAL A 504 -20.49 16.93 17.91
C VAL A 504 -19.33 15.93 17.79
N GLY A 505 -18.41 16.16 16.86
CA GLY A 505 -17.22 15.34 16.68
C GLY A 505 -16.33 15.26 17.92
N LYS A 506 -16.13 16.40 18.61
CA LYS A 506 -15.22 16.56 19.77
C LYS A 506 -15.88 16.37 21.14
N ALA A 507 -17.16 15.98 21.21
CA ALA A 507 -17.90 15.90 22.47
C ALA A 507 -17.10 15.22 23.59
N ARG A 508 -16.84 15.95 24.68
CA ARG A 508 -15.88 15.57 25.74
C ARG A 508 -16.19 14.22 26.36
N ASN A 509 -17.48 13.91 26.51
CA ASN A 509 -17.97 12.68 27.14
C ASN A 509 -17.74 11.40 26.31
N LYS A 510 -17.29 11.49 25.05
CA LYS A 510 -16.95 10.30 24.24
C LYS A 510 -15.79 9.50 24.80
N LEU A 511 -14.70 10.16 25.21
CA LEU A 511 -13.52 9.46 25.72
C LEU A 511 -13.79 8.77 27.07
N PRO A 512 -14.41 9.40 28.08
CA PRO A 512 -14.79 8.73 29.31
C PRO A 512 -15.63 7.47 29.08
N GLU A 513 -16.62 7.52 28.18
CA GLU A 513 -17.48 6.37 27.89
C GLU A 513 -16.73 5.27 27.14
N LEU A 514 -15.83 5.62 26.20
CA LEU A 514 -14.92 4.65 25.58
C LEU A 514 -14.07 3.92 26.62
N ILE A 515 -13.45 4.64 27.54
CA ILE A 515 -12.60 4.07 28.59
C ILE A 515 -13.41 3.15 29.51
N LYS A 516 -14.64 3.54 29.87
CA LYS A 516 -15.55 2.70 30.65
C LYS A 516 -15.88 1.40 29.92
N LEU A 517 -16.21 1.46 28.63
CA LEU A 517 -16.51 0.27 27.82
C LEU A 517 -15.29 -0.65 27.68
N LEU A 518 -14.10 -0.08 27.43
CA LEU A 518 -12.85 -0.86 27.34
C LEU A 518 -12.51 -1.54 28.68
N LYS A 519 -12.74 -0.90 29.83
CA LYS A 519 -12.55 -1.52 31.16
C LYS A 519 -13.49 -2.69 31.42
N GLN A 520 -14.71 -2.63 30.88
CA GLN A 520 -15.71 -3.71 31.00
C GLN A 520 -15.45 -4.84 30.00
N GLN A 521 -14.75 -4.55 28.91
CA GLN A 521 -14.39 -5.50 27.87
C GLN A 521 -13.19 -6.34 28.33
N GLY A 522 -13.46 -7.36 29.15
CA GLY A 522 -12.47 -8.22 29.83
C GLY A 522 -11.10 -8.33 29.14
N GLU A 523 -11.01 -9.04 28.01
CA GLU A 523 -9.80 -9.10 27.19
C GLU A 523 -9.95 -8.25 25.92
N VAL A 524 -9.18 -7.17 25.84
CA VAL A 524 -9.13 -6.30 24.65
C VAL A 524 -8.10 -6.86 23.66
N SER A 525 -8.57 -7.18 22.47
CA SER A 525 -7.74 -7.74 21.41
C SER A 525 -8.33 -7.38 20.05
N HIS A 526 -7.47 -7.00 19.11
CA HIS A 526 -7.87 -6.68 17.74
C HIS A 526 -8.98 -5.62 17.66
N THR A 527 -8.86 -4.59 18.51
CA THR A 527 -9.83 -3.50 18.64
C THR A 527 -9.44 -2.33 17.74
N LEU A 528 -10.40 -1.81 16.99
CA LEU A 528 -10.22 -0.64 16.15
C LEU A 528 -11.02 0.54 16.69
N ILE A 529 -10.40 1.70 16.81
CA ILE A 529 -11.01 2.89 17.38
C ILE A 529 -10.95 4.00 16.33
N TYR A 530 -12.10 4.35 15.75
CA TYR A 530 -12.22 5.41 14.75
C TYR A 530 -12.38 6.76 15.44
N CYS A 531 -11.31 7.54 15.43
CA CYS A 531 -11.26 8.89 15.98
C CYS A 531 -11.67 9.95 14.92
N GLY A 532 -12.21 11.07 15.39
CA GLY A 532 -12.41 12.25 14.55
C GLY A 532 -11.08 12.96 14.25
N ASP A 533 -11.05 13.71 13.15
CA ASP A 533 -9.90 14.53 12.72
C ASP A 533 -9.84 15.90 13.46
N SER A 534 -10.33 15.95 14.70
CA SER A 534 -10.40 17.19 15.48
C SER A 534 -9.11 17.42 16.26
N LYS A 535 -8.81 18.71 16.51
CA LYS A 535 -7.78 19.14 17.46
C LYS A 535 -8.44 19.77 18.68
N GLU A 536 -7.88 19.52 19.85
CA GLU A 536 -8.28 20.07 21.15
C GLU A 536 -7.04 20.72 21.79
N ASP A 537 -7.12 22.00 22.12
CA ASP A 537 -6.01 22.80 22.70
C ASP A 537 -4.66 22.69 21.94
N GLY A 538 -4.73 22.53 20.61
CA GLY A 538 -3.56 22.39 19.73
C GLY A 538 -3.05 20.94 19.56
N GLN A 539 -3.51 20.00 20.37
CA GLN A 539 -3.21 18.57 20.26
C GLN A 539 -4.28 17.83 19.43
N ARG A 540 -3.92 16.75 18.72
CA ARG A 540 -4.92 15.98 17.96
C ARG A 540 -5.72 15.09 18.92
N TYR A 541 -7.02 14.96 18.68
CA TYR A 541 -7.91 14.12 19.49
C TYR A 541 -7.43 12.66 19.56
N ILE A 542 -6.85 12.14 18.48
CA ILE A 542 -6.25 10.80 18.46
C ILE A 542 -5.09 10.65 19.44
N ASP A 543 -4.27 11.68 19.64
CA ASP A 543 -3.13 11.63 20.55
C ASP A 543 -3.64 11.60 22.01
N THR A 544 -4.67 12.39 22.31
CA THR A 544 -5.35 12.37 23.63
C THR A 544 -6.00 11.02 23.90
N ALA A 545 -6.69 10.46 22.89
CA ALA A 545 -7.29 9.13 22.98
C ALA A 545 -6.22 8.05 23.18
N LEU A 546 -5.11 8.11 22.44
CA LEU A 546 -4.00 7.17 22.54
C LEU A 546 -3.36 7.21 23.93
N ALA A 547 -3.12 8.41 24.48
CA ALA A 547 -2.57 8.57 25.82
C ALA A 547 -3.47 7.95 26.90
N ARG A 548 -4.79 8.10 26.78
CA ARG A 548 -5.77 7.50 27.69
C ARG A 548 -5.82 5.98 27.53
N VAL A 549 -5.96 5.49 26.31
CA VAL A 549 -6.09 4.05 26.01
C VAL A 549 -4.78 3.30 26.34
N GLY A 550 -3.63 3.82 25.92
CA GLY A 550 -2.34 3.18 26.16
C GLY A 550 -1.82 3.41 27.58
N GLY A 551 -1.89 4.65 28.08
CA GLY A 551 -1.34 5.02 29.38
C GLY A 551 -2.23 4.62 30.56
N GLU A 552 -3.52 4.97 30.54
CA GLU A 552 -4.43 4.71 31.68
C GLU A 552 -4.85 3.24 31.78
N LEU A 553 -5.09 2.57 30.64
CA LEU A 553 -5.51 1.18 30.62
C LEU A 553 -4.36 0.18 30.45
N GLY A 554 -3.14 0.65 30.15
CA GLY A 554 -1.99 -0.21 29.87
C GLY A 554 -2.13 -1.03 28.59
N LEU A 555 -3.01 -0.65 27.67
CA LEU A 555 -3.20 -1.37 26.42
C LEU A 555 -2.06 -1.08 25.45
N ARG A 556 -1.59 -2.11 24.73
CA ARG A 556 -0.66 -1.94 23.61
C ARG A 556 -1.42 -1.30 22.45
N ALA A 557 -1.41 0.03 22.39
CA ALA A 557 -2.15 0.82 21.42
C ALA A 557 -1.22 1.63 20.51
N SER A 558 -1.64 1.87 19.27
CA SER A 558 -0.88 2.69 18.33
C SER A 558 -1.79 3.50 17.42
N PRO A 559 -1.37 4.71 17.00
CA PRO A 559 -2.10 5.49 16.02
C PRO A 559 -1.91 4.93 14.61
N PHE A 560 -2.86 5.20 13.73
CA PHE A 560 -2.82 4.89 12.32
C PHE A 560 -3.43 6.06 11.53
N THR A 561 -2.59 6.96 11.08
CA THR A 561 -2.97 8.22 10.43
C THR A 561 -2.32 8.40 9.05
N SER A 562 -2.42 9.60 8.50
CA SER A 562 -1.79 9.96 7.23
C SER A 562 -0.29 10.25 7.38
N GLU A 563 0.21 10.43 8.61
CA GLU A 563 1.59 10.84 8.89
C GLU A 563 2.61 9.69 8.82
N GLU A 564 2.17 8.46 9.11
CA GLU A 564 3.01 7.26 9.04
C GLU A 564 3.32 6.91 7.57
N ASN A 565 4.54 6.46 7.29
CA ASN A 565 4.92 6.04 5.93
C ASN A 565 4.41 4.61 5.62
N ASN A 566 4.57 4.16 4.37
CA ASN A 566 4.04 2.85 3.95
C ASN A 566 4.67 1.65 4.70
N ASP A 567 5.95 1.74 5.06
CA ASP A 567 6.65 0.69 5.80
C ASP A 567 6.15 0.61 7.24
N GLU A 568 5.99 1.77 7.88
CA GLU A 568 5.45 1.90 9.23
C GLU A 568 3.99 1.41 9.28
N ARG A 569 3.15 1.79 8.33
CA ARG A 569 1.78 1.28 8.20
C ARG A 569 1.77 -0.24 8.06
N SER A 570 2.61 -0.80 7.19
CA SER A 570 2.69 -2.24 6.99
C SER A 570 3.12 -2.97 8.27
N ARG A 571 4.11 -2.43 8.98
CA ARG A 571 4.55 -2.94 10.28
C ARG A 571 3.44 -2.90 11.34
N LEU A 572 2.73 -1.77 11.47
CA LEU A 572 1.63 -1.62 12.43
C LEU A 572 0.49 -2.60 12.15
N LEU A 573 0.15 -2.82 10.87
CA LEU A 573 -0.86 -3.81 10.49
C LEU A 573 -0.39 -5.24 10.79
N GLN A 574 0.88 -5.58 10.54
CA GLN A 574 1.44 -6.88 10.90
C GLN A 574 1.41 -7.12 12.42
N GLN A 575 1.83 -6.14 13.22
CA GLN A 575 1.78 -6.22 14.68
C GLN A 575 0.35 -6.30 15.22
N PHE A 576 -0.60 -5.60 14.59
CA PHE A 576 -2.02 -5.73 14.92
C PHE A 576 -2.58 -7.10 14.55
N ALA A 577 -2.18 -7.67 13.41
CA ALA A 577 -2.56 -9.02 12.97
C ALA A 577 -2.03 -10.12 13.91
N ALA A 578 -0.81 -9.94 14.41
CA ALA A 578 -0.18 -10.84 15.38
C ALA A 578 -0.77 -10.71 16.80
N GLY A 579 -1.56 -9.67 17.07
CA GLY A 579 -2.05 -9.34 18.40
C GLY A 579 -1.01 -8.69 19.31
N ASP A 580 0.13 -8.24 18.76
CA ASP A 580 1.12 -7.44 19.49
C ASP A 580 0.58 -6.04 19.82
N ILE A 581 -0.23 -5.49 18.91
CA ILE A 581 -1.04 -4.31 19.14
C ILE A 581 -2.47 -4.77 19.43
N GLN A 582 -3.00 -4.39 20.59
CA GLN A 582 -4.35 -4.72 21.02
C GLN A 582 -5.38 -3.73 20.47
N ALA A 583 -4.99 -2.46 20.31
CA ALA A 583 -5.86 -1.40 19.84
C ALA A 583 -5.18 -0.51 18.79
N LEU A 584 -5.80 -0.36 17.62
CA LEU A 584 -5.41 0.65 16.64
C LEU A 584 -6.38 1.83 16.69
N LEU A 585 -5.84 3.04 16.79
CA LEU A 585 -6.63 4.27 16.71
C LEU A 585 -6.44 4.87 15.32
N ALA A 586 -7.51 5.13 14.58
CA ALA A 586 -7.41 5.60 13.21
C ALA A 586 -8.24 6.87 12.94
N ILE A 587 -7.69 7.80 12.15
CA ILE A 587 -8.40 8.95 11.59
C ILE A 587 -8.49 8.76 10.09
N ARG A 588 -9.68 8.51 9.51
CA ARG A 588 -9.95 8.43 8.06
C ARG A 588 -9.09 7.44 7.21
N CYS A 589 -8.01 6.89 7.75
CA CYS A 589 -6.94 6.21 7.00
C CYS A 589 -7.17 4.71 6.83
N LEU A 590 -8.36 4.20 7.17
CA LEU A 590 -8.76 2.82 6.94
C LEU A 590 -10.00 2.71 6.04
N ASP A 591 -10.37 3.83 5.40
CA ASP A 591 -11.61 3.91 4.64
C ASP A 591 -11.44 3.32 3.22
N GLU A 592 -10.27 3.52 2.60
CA GLU A 592 -10.01 3.12 1.21
C GLU A 592 -8.62 2.49 0.99
N GLY A 593 -8.59 1.26 0.48
CA GLY A 593 -7.38 0.59 -0.03
C GLY A 593 -6.36 0.02 0.96
N VAL A 594 -6.62 0.09 2.27
CA VAL A 594 -5.79 -0.59 3.28
C VAL A 594 -6.43 -1.93 3.66
N ASP A 595 -5.65 -3.01 3.58
CA ASP A 595 -6.10 -4.33 4.03
C ASP A 595 -5.96 -4.42 5.56
N VAL A 596 -7.00 -3.98 6.28
CA VAL A 596 -6.99 -4.05 7.75
C VAL A 596 -7.04 -5.52 8.18
N PRO A 597 -6.07 -6.00 8.98
CA PRO A 597 -6.08 -7.34 9.53
C PRO A 597 -7.28 -7.58 10.44
N MET A 598 -7.45 -8.81 10.90
CA MET A 598 -8.54 -9.28 11.77
C MET A 598 -8.99 -8.21 12.78
N THR A 599 -10.09 -7.48 12.53
CA THR A 599 -10.73 -6.62 13.54
C THR A 599 -11.85 -7.39 14.23
N ARG A 600 -11.85 -7.48 15.56
CA ARG A 600 -12.94 -8.09 16.32
C ARG A 600 -13.97 -7.07 16.79
N THR A 601 -13.48 -5.96 17.31
CA THR A 601 -14.30 -4.88 17.90
C THR A 601 -13.98 -3.56 17.22
N ALA A 602 -15.01 -2.78 16.92
CA ALA A 602 -14.87 -1.42 16.44
C ALA A 602 -15.58 -0.43 17.36
N TYR A 603 -14.88 0.62 17.79
CA TYR A 603 -15.44 1.79 18.46
C TYR A 603 -15.45 2.96 17.48
N ILE A 604 -16.63 3.52 17.18
CA ILE A 604 -16.80 4.61 16.23
C ILE A 604 -17.09 5.89 17.00
N LEU A 605 -16.05 6.70 17.23
CA LEU A 605 -16.17 7.99 17.92
C LEU A 605 -16.40 9.13 16.92
N ALA A 606 -15.97 8.95 15.66
CA ALA A 606 -16.16 9.93 14.61
C ALA A 606 -17.64 10.11 14.24
N SER A 607 -18.07 11.35 14.04
CA SER A 607 -19.44 11.73 13.65
C SER A 607 -19.53 12.03 12.15
N SER A 608 -19.04 11.13 11.30
CA SER A 608 -19.18 11.30 9.84
C SER A 608 -20.61 10.97 9.41
N ALA A 609 -21.28 11.94 8.80
CA ALA A 609 -22.62 11.78 8.22
C ALA A 609 -22.58 11.23 6.77
N ASN A 610 -21.39 10.93 6.23
CA ASN A 610 -21.23 10.44 4.86
C ASN A 610 -21.47 8.91 4.80
N PRO A 611 -22.54 8.44 4.12
CA PRO A 611 -22.87 7.01 4.03
C PRO A 611 -21.76 6.13 3.48
N LYS A 612 -21.01 6.65 2.52
CA LYS A 612 -19.89 5.94 1.92
C LYS A 612 -18.85 5.50 2.96
N GLU A 613 -18.41 6.44 3.80
CA GLU A 613 -17.34 6.20 4.77
C GLU A 613 -17.75 5.12 5.78
N PHE A 614 -18.95 5.23 6.36
CA PHE A 614 -19.37 4.30 7.41
C PHE A 614 -19.73 2.91 6.86
N VAL A 615 -20.26 2.81 5.64
CA VAL A 615 -20.52 1.51 4.96
C VAL A 615 -19.21 0.78 4.66
N GLN A 616 -18.21 1.50 4.12
CA GLN A 616 -16.90 0.93 3.82
C GLN A 616 -16.17 0.49 5.11
N ARG A 617 -16.10 1.35 6.14
CA ARG A 617 -15.53 1.03 7.47
C ARG A 617 -16.15 -0.22 8.05
N ARG A 618 -17.49 -0.28 8.09
CA ARG A 618 -18.22 -1.45 8.58
C ARG A 618 -17.80 -2.70 7.82
N GLY A 619 -17.83 -2.70 6.49
CA GLY A 619 -17.49 -3.90 5.74
C GLY A 619 -16.04 -4.39 5.93
N ARG A 620 -15.09 -3.50 6.27
CA ARG A 620 -13.74 -3.91 6.71
C ARG A 620 -13.77 -4.62 8.06
N VAL A 621 -14.50 -4.07 9.03
CA VAL A 621 -14.72 -4.68 10.35
C VAL A 621 -15.42 -6.04 10.23
N LEU A 622 -16.28 -6.26 9.22
CA LEU A 622 -17.03 -7.51 9.06
C LEU A 622 -16.26 -8.62 8.33
N ARG A 623 -15.00 -8.42 7.95
CA ARG A 623 -14.21 -9.48 7.29
C ARG A 623 -14.07 -10.73 8.17
N ARG A 624 -14.06 -11.90 7.52
CA ARG A 624 -13.85 -13.19 8.20
C ARG A 624 -12.37 -13.40 8.50
N SER A 625 -12.11 -14.10 9.59
CA SER A 625 -10.79 -14.55 10.00
C SER A 625 -10.94 -15.78 10.90
N GLU A 626 -9.88 -16.56 11.04
CA GLU A 626 -9.90 -17.76 11.88
C GLU A 626 -10.25 -17.42 13.33
N GLY A 627 -11.16 -18.17 13.94
CA GLY A 627 -11.64 -17.91 15.30
C GLY A 627 -12.60 -16.73 15.47
N LYS A 628 -12.96 -15.99 14.39
CA LYS A 628 -13.96 -14.92 14.44
C LYS A 628 -15.31 -15.35 13.86
N ASN A 629 -16.29 -15.48 14.75
CA ASN A 629 -17.68 -15.79 14.40
C ASN A 629 -18.61 -14.57 14.45
N ARG A 630 -18.24 -13.54 15.23
CA ARG A 630 -18.99 -12.29 15.38
C ARG A 630 -18.06 -11.08 15.46
N ALA A 631 -18.50 -9.94 14.93
CA ALA A 631 -17.89 -8.64 15.17
C ALA A 631 -18.75 -7.80 16.13
N TYR A 632 -18.13 -6.86 16.83
CA TYR A 632 -18.81 -5.98 17.78
C TYR A 632 -18.60 -4.53 17.35
N ILE A 633 -19.67 -3.78 17.15
CA ILE A 633 -19.61 -2.37 16.72
C ILE A 633 -20.28 -1.51 17.79
N TYR A 634 -19.49 -0.63 18.40
CA TYR A 634 -19.92 0.37 19.35
C TYR A 634 -19.90 1.74 18.67
N ASP A 635 -21.05 2.38 18.52
CA ASP A 635 -21.17 3.62 17.77
C ASP A 635 -21.64 4.78 18.65
N PHE A 636 -20.79 5.80 18.78
CA PHE A 636 -21.00 6.90 19.70
C PHE A 636 -21.87 7.95 19.02
N ILE A 637 -23.09 8.10 19.52
CA ILE A 637 -24.11 9.00 19.00
C ILE A 637 -24.28 10.11 20.01
N VAL A 638 -23.94 11.33 19.61
CA VAL A 638 -24.09 12.49 20.48
C VAL A 638 -25.54 12.93 20.47
N VAL A 639 -26.11 13.06 21.66
CA VAL A 639 -27.50 13.44 21.87
C VAL A 639 -27.53 14.75 22.65
N PRO A 640 -27.99 15.85 22.03
CA PRO A 640 -28.16 17.10 22.75
C PRO A 640 -29.36 17.00 23.71
N ASP A 641 -29.38 17.86 24.72
CA ASP A 641 -30.55 18.05 25.57
C ASP A 641 -31.68 18.72 24.76
N LEU A 642 -32.73 17.94 24.48
CA LEU A 642 -33.86 18.36 23.65
C LEU A 642 -34.80 19.33 24.37
N GLU A 643 -34.86 19.30 25.70
CA GLU A 643 -35.69 20.23 26.48
C GLU A 643 -35.11 21.64 26.41
N LYS A 644 -33.78 21.78 26.47
CA LYS A 644 -33.11 23.08 26.29
C LYS A 644 -33.19 23.62 24.86
N LEU A 645 -33.44 22.76 23.86
CA LEU A 645 -33.57 23.15 22.45
C LEU A 645 -34.96 23.67 22.08
N SER A 646 -36.02 23.21 22.76
CA SER A 646 -37.41 23.59 22.42
C SER A 646 -37.71 25.07 22.59
N ASP A 647 -36.93 25.78 23.42
CA ASP A 647 -37.09 27.22 23.64
C ASP A 647 -36.34 28.09 22.62
N GLN A 648 -35.44 27.53 21.81
CA GLN A 648 -34.47 28.33 21.03
C GLN A 648 -34.36 27.97 19.53
N ALA A 649 -34.70 26.75 19.09
CA ALA A 649 -34.48 26.30 17.71
C ALA A 649 -35.78 25.95 16.92
N PRO A 650 -35.89 26.23 15.61
CA PRO A 650 -37.00 25.75 14.79
C PRO A 650 -36.97 24.22 14.66
N SER A 651 -38.00 23.53 15.19
CA SER A 651 -38.07 22.07 15.31
C SER A 651 -37.79 21.28 14.01
N ASN A 652 -38.08 21.86 12.84
CA ASN A 652 -37.90 21.21 11.54
C ASN A 652 -36.43 21.09 11.10
N VAL A 653 -35.58 22.07 11.45
CA VAL A 653 -34.16 22.06 11.07
C VAL A 653 -33.39 21.06 11.93
N GLU A 654 -33.65 21.05 13.24
CA GLU A 654 -33.06 20.07 14.16
C GLU A 654 -33.46 18.63 13.79
N ARG A 655 -34.74 18.41 13.45
CA ARG A 655 -35.22 17.12 12.94
C ARG A 655 -34.50 16.66 11.68
N SER A 656 -34.25 17.57 10.73
CA SER A 656 -33.50 17.28 9.50
C SER A 656 -32.03 16.92 9.78
N LEU A 657 -31.39 17.62 10.72
CA LEU A 657 -30.00 17.38 11.11
C LEU A 657 -29.86 16.06 11.88
N MET A 658 -30.73 15.79 12.85
CA MET A 658 -30.76 14.53 13.58
C MET A 658 -31.10 13.35 12.69
N LYS A 659 -31.97 13.53 11.67
CA LYS A 659 -32.23 12.50 10.67
C LYS A 659 -30.97 12.07 9.91
N ARG A 660 -30.03 13.00 9.65
CA ARG A 660 -28.74 12.68 9.02
C ARG A 660 -27.84 11.85 9.94
N GLU A 661 -27.77 12.20 11.22
CA GLU A 661 -27.00 11.43 12.22
C GLU A 661 -27.60 10.03 12.43
N LEU A 662 -28.94 9.92 12.48
CA LEU A 662 -29.65 8.65 12.63
C LEU A 662 -29.61 7.76 11.37
N ALA A 663 -29.31 8.30 10.19
CA ALA A 663 -29.15 7.50 8.97
C ALA A 663 -28.05 6.44 9.13
N ARG A 664 -26.91 6.81 9.74
CA ARG A 664 -25.84 5.87 10.07
C ARG A 664 -26.31 4.79 11.03
N PHE A 665 -27.03 5.19 12.08
CA PHE A 665 -27.59 4.27 13.06
C PHE A 665 -28.50 3.24 12.40
N ASN A 666 -29.44 3.68 11.57
CA ASN A 666 -30.38 2.79 10.89
C ASN A 666 -29.65 1.82 9.95
N GLU A 667 -28.66 2.31 9.19
CA GLU A 667 -27.84 1.46 8.33
C GLU A 667 -27.17 0.33 9.14
N PHE A 668 -26.58 0.66 10.29
CA PHE A 668 -25.88 -0.30 11.14
C PHE A 668 -26.82 -1.22 11.90
N ALA A 669 -27.92 -0.71 12.43
CA ALA A 669 -28.87 -1.50 13.19
C ALA A 669 -29.61 -2.52 12.32
N THR A 670 -29.94 -2.18 11.06
CA THR A 670 -30.79 -3.02 10.19
C THR A 670 -30.20 -4.40 9.91
N LEU A 671 -28.87 -4.50 9.75
CA LEU A 671 -28.18 -5.77 9.46
C LEU A 671 -27.56 -6.45 10.69
N ALA A 672 -27.73 -5.88 11.89
CA ALA A 672 -27.18 -6.41 13.13
C ALA A 672 -28.05 -7.54 13.72
N GLU A 673 -27.43 -8.54 14.36
CA GLU A 673 -28.17 -9.64 15.00
C GLU A 673 -29.05 -9.15 16.17
N ASN A 674 -28.63 -8.10 16.88
CA ASN A 674 -29.36 -7.48 17.99
C ASN A 674 -30.16 -6.23 17.57
N HIS A 675 -30.68 -6.21 16.33
CA HIS A 675 -31.46 -5.10 15.77
C HIS A 675 -32.52 -4.53 16.74
N GLY A 676 -33.31 -5.39 17.37
CA GLY A 676 -34.38 -4.96 18.30
C GLY A 676 -33.86 -4.28 19.57
N GLU A 677 -32.72 -4.71 20.10
CA GLU A 677 -32.05 -4.08 21.25
C GLU A 677 -31.49 -2.71 20.85
N ALA A 678 -30.81 -2.64 19.70
CA ALA A 678 -30.27 -1.39 19.17
C ALA A 678 -31.37 -0.35 18.91
N LEU A 679 -32.51 -0.75 18.35
CA LEU A 679 -33.68 0.14 18.16
C LEU A 679 -34.23 0.66 19.49
N SER A 680 -34.30 -0.20 20.50
CA SER A 680 -34.84 0.17 21.82
C SER A 680 -34.02 1.30 22.45
N ALA A 681 -32.69 1.29 22.29
CA ALA A 681 -31.79 2.30 22.83
C ALA A 681 -32.01 3.72 22.26
N ILE A 682 -32.57 3.86 21.06
CA ILE A 682 -32.83 5.17 20.41
C ILE A 682 -34.32 5.51 20.32
N THR A 683 -35.21 4.61 20.77
CA THR A 683 -36.66 4.78 20.65
C THR A 683 -37.15 6.06 21.32
N GLU A 684 -36.61 6.41 22.49
CA GLU A 684 -36.99 7.63 23.22
C GLU A 684 -36.62 8.90 22.45
N ILE A 685 -35.42 8.93 21.84
CA ILE A 685 -34.95 10.04 21.00
C ILE A 685 -35.78 10.16 19.71
N LYS A 686 -36.12 9.02 19.08
CA LYS A 686 -37.01 9.04 17.90
C LYS A 686 -38.40 9.54 18.27
N LYS A 687 -38.93 9.20 19.45
CA LYS A 687 -40.23 9.70 19.92
C LYS A 687 -40.19 11.21 20.16
N SER A 688 -39.21 11.73 20.90
CA SER A 688 -39.11 13.15 21.21
C SER A 688 -38.92 14.03 19.97
N LEU A 689 -38.29 13.52 18.92
CA LEU A 689 -38.07 14.24 17.65
C LEU A 689 -39.12 13.93 16.56
N ASN A 690 -40.16 13.15 16.85
CA ASN A 690 -41.13 12.66 15.88
C ASN A 690 -40.48 11.92 14.68
N LEU A 691 -39.42 11.15 14.90
CA LEU A 691 -38.67 10.41 13.87
C LEU A 691 -38.97 8.90 13.89
N LEU A 692 -40.15 8.47 14.37
CA LEU A 692 -40.51 7.05 14.45
C LEU A 692 -40.54 6.33 13.10
N ASP A 693 -40.89 7.04 12.02
CA ASP A 693 -40.93 6.51 10.65
C ASP A 693 -39.57 6.55 9.94
N HIS A 694 -38.50 6.96 10.63
CA HIS A 694 -37.19 7.25 10.04
C HIS A 694 -36.03 6.53 10.70
#